data_AF-A0A814WR40-F1
#
_entry.id   AF-A0A814WR40-F1
#
_cell.length_a   1.000
_cell.length_b   1.000
_cell.length_c   1.000
_cell.angle_alpha   90.00
_cell.angle_beta   90.00
_cell.angle_gamma   90.00
#
_symmetry.space_group_name_H-M   'P 1'
#
loop_
_entity.id
_entity.type
_entity.pdbx_description
1 polymer ?
#
loop_
_entity_poly.entity_id
_entity_poly.type
_entity_poly.pdbx_seq_one_letter_code
_entity_poly.pdbx_strand_id
1 'polypeptide(L)'
;MMENNSISQSISTQNQCLLIESVENRKDSNIEDIVIICLDENANHQTEIFNELIDIVYSFQLFTNADECIDYIISISLTKHVLLILFSHQFIYSYIDQLPKIRSVYILTNSIEYEKVQNAFSDKQLLLNKLNNDVKLFSNQLSLPMTFFNNIDDNVKEKSVKDLSKESQYFMYMHLFIEILLHHLQRNEAEQEFLDEVRRCYDGNQKQLKTIDQFKQDYNPNQAIRWYTRDCFLYRLLNQALRNQDFDVIYKFRYIIKDLHEQLKQLYNKQALEPERFNIVYRGQFMHKNELKVFEANQNKLVSFNTFLSTTLDKDVASGFIPGGCAGDIVPVLFEISIPNSSFESTPYACIEKYSFMEEEREILFSMDCIFRIDAVQQSAINDGPYSIKLILTNQHEGENVLKALTDYMKKQMYNNVNDLGALGFLMSSMGHYDKAKHYYELLLRNLSPNSPLIPTLYNNIGTLYIWQGKRTEALHYYEEALRIALKILPKNHPDTAATYHHIAVVHHDEANYANALDYYRQALDTQLKCLPENHLDIAAVCNSIGDIYCSLGNYNEALQYMKRTLGIRLASLPENHPDIAKIYADIGLVYQKQGDFKNALEHLENALRIESKCLPDNHPNLARTYHRMGSIHRSLGNYTEALKSMNKSIEIRFKSSSEDYNAIAMTYNEIAQVHAYLGNHTEAMNYYKKTHSITLMSFSENHIGFANLYNNMAIEYKDQQDYSEALNYFKKAIEIQAKFLPRNHPDVASFYSNIGSVHQAQGNYSEALKYFEKALAIRLESLSENHPDIGDSYSNISVIYFFGHSDYTEALKYQEKGLQILLKCLPEHHPKIIDGYQNMGTIHKMQGNYDKALQYFEQSLEIQLRSLPKNHPDIASTYNRILEICIKQGNSTKLKEYNKKVINIELESLADNQSSFVAKFINMTGNNPDRNNYIDDVKHLQEELKGKIRILLKNLPDITKIHNNNEVIDSNQDKFAEALKYCNELRVIQLSNAPENMLDVANTFNMFGVIYKRQGNYSKAIDYYTKTLTIQLTFLPENHLDLARTYWNIGNLHSCQGNEVKAREEWNNGLNIVLASSEVDDQLMNGLLNKLLSP
;
A
#
# COMPACT_ATOMS: atom_id res chain seq x y z
N MET A 1 5.60 -75.15 15.08
CA MET A 1 4.99 -76.36 14.47
C MET A 1 4.68 -75.97 13.04
N MET A 2 5.63 -76.26 12.15
CA MET A 2 5.59 -77.42 11.23
C MET A 2 4.52 -77.19 10.15
N GLU A 3 4.95 -76.82 8.93
CA GLU A 3 5.15 -77.74 7.78
C GLU A 3 3.91 -77.69 6.87
N ASN A 4 3.96 -77.66 5.53
CA ASN A 4 5.02 -77.97 4.59
C ASN A 4 4.82 -77.26 3.25
N ASN A 5 5.96 -76.88 2.66
CA ASN A 5 6.21 -76.61 1.25
C ASN A 5 5.92 -77.82 0.36
N SER A 6 5.61 -77.58 -0.91
CA SER A 6 6.43 -77.99 -2.10
C SER A 6 5.56 -77.93 -3.38
N ILE A 7 5.83 -77.01 -4.29
CA ILE A 7 6.72 -77.18 -5.47
C ILE A 7 6.13 -78.16 -6.51
N SER A 8 5.66 -77.65 -7.65
CA SER A 8 6.34 -77.77 -8.96
C SER A 8 5.40 -77.55 -10.15
N GLN A 9 5.84 -76.63 -11.02
CA GLN A 9 5.91 -76.73 -12.48
C GLN A 9 4.62 -77.02 -13.27
N SER A 10 4.00 -76.03 -13.93
CA SER A 10 4.44 -75.36 -15.16
C SER A 10 4.29 -76.18 -16.46
N ILE A 11 3.64 -75.54 -17.43
CA ILE A 11 3.75 -75.66 -18.90
C ILE A 11 2.81 -76.64 -19.60
N SER A 12 1.82 -76.10 -20.31
CA SER A 12 1.77 -76.05 -21.80
C SER A 12 0.34 -75.65 -22.23
N THR A 13 0.15 -74.38 -22.61
CA THR A 13 -0.05 -73.88 -23.99
C THR A 13 -1.37 -74.29 -24.65
N GLN A 14 -2.05 -73.25 -25.18
CA GLN A 14 -3.30 -73.25 -25.96
C GLN A 14 -4.60 -73.33 -25.16
N ASN A 15 -5.05 -72.19 -24.65
CA ASN A 15 -6.45 -71.72 -24.70
C ASN A 15 -6.60 -70.46 -23.85
N GLN A 16 -6.52 -69.28 -24.49
CA GLN A 16 -7.06 -68.02 -23.96
C GLN A 16 -7.28 -67.04 -25.12
N CYS A 17 -8.15 -67.44 -26.05
CA CYS A 17 -9.00 -66.54 -26.81
C CYS A 17 -10.43 -66.85 -26.37
N LEU A 18 -11.24 -65.80 -26.13
CA LEU A 18 -12.64 -65.80 -25.69
C LEU A 18 -12.85 -65.77 -24.16
N LEU A 19 -12.84 -64.55 -23.59
CA LEU A 19 -13.79 -64.07 -22.58
C LEU A 19 -13.45 -62.62 -22.15
N ILE A 20 -13.62 -61.64 -23.06
CA ILE A 20 -13.79 -60.22 -22.70
C ILE A 20 -14.82 -59.62 -23.67
N GLU A 21 -16.09 -59.98 -23.49
CA GLU A 21 -17.24 -59.25 -24.02
C GLU A 21 -18.29 -59.23 -22.90
N SER A 22 -18.18 -58.29 -21.95
CA SER A 22 -19.32 -57.84 -21.11
C SER A 22 -19.02 -56.71 -20.10
N VAL A 23 -17.93 -55.93 -20.19
CA VAL A 23 -17.67 -54.82 -19.23
C VAL A 23 -17.09 -53.56 -19.89
N GLU A 24 -17.49 -53.25 -21.14
CA GLU A 24 -17.04 -52.02 -21.83
C GLU A 24 -18.08 -50.89 -21.89
N ASN A 25 -19.28 -51.06 -21.32
CA ASN A 25 -20.25 -49.97 -21.27
C ASN A 25 -20.28 -49.32 -19.88
N ARG A 26 -19.98 -48.02 -19.86
CA ARG A 26 -19.86 -47.06 -18.74
C ARG A 26 -18.44 -46.89 -18.20
N LYS A 27 -17.66 -46.09 -18.92
CA LYS A 27 -16.57 -45.27 -18.35
C LYS A 27 -16.63 -43.92 -19.05
N ASP A 28 -16.85 -42.88 -18.26
CA ASP A 28 -16.78 -41.45 -18.59
C ASP A 28 -16.25 -40.81 -17.29
N SER A 29 -15.40 -39.77 -17.26
CA SER A 29 -14.96 -38.87 -18.34
C SER A 29 -13.84 -37.91 -17.91
N ASN A 30 -13.11 -38.14 -16.80
CA ASN A 30 -12.21 -37.09 -16.28
C ASN A 30 -10.70 -37.36 -16.29
N ILE A 31 -10.26 -38.55 -16.71
CA ILE A 31 -8.83 -38.87 -17.02
C ILE A 31 -8.71 -39.51 -18.43
N GLU A 32 -9.79 -39.59 -19.21
CA GLU A 32 -9.82 -40.33 -20.48
C GLU A 32 -9.15 -39.62 -21.67
N ASP A 33 -8.80 -38.34 -21.50
CA ASP A 33 -8.14 -37.52 -22.51
C ASP A 33 -6.60 -37.57 -22.40
N ILE A 34 -6.00 -38.43 -21.57
CA ILE A 34 -4.55 -38.67 -21.58
C ILE A 34 -4.27 -40.15 -21.79
N VAL A 35 -3.55 -40.47 -22.86
CA VAL A 35 -3.08 -41.83 -23.16
C VAL A 35 -1.56 -41.86 -23.01
N ILE A 36 -1.08 -42.70 -22.10
CA ILE A 36 0.36 -43.00 -22.04
C ILE A 36 0.62 -44.17 -22.98
N ILE A 37 1.45 -43.95 -23.98
CA ILE A 37 1.88 -44.99 -24.90
C ILE A 37 3.34 -45.30 -24.62
N CYS A 38 3.65 -46.57 -24.40
CA CYS A 38 5.00 -47.06 -24.25
C CYS A 38 5.37 -47.89 -25.48
N LEU A 39 6.53 -47.62 -26.06
CA LEU A 39 7.12 -48.46 -27.10
C LEU A 39 8.42 -49.07 -26.57
N ASP A 40 8.42 -50.40 -26.37
CA ASP A 40 9.56 -51.19 -25.93
C ASP A 40 9.63 -52.50 -26.72
N GLU A 41 10.58 -52.59 -27.66
CA GLU A 41 10.75 -53.74 -28.56
C GLU A 41 11.37 -54.97 -27.86
N ASN A 42 12.03 -54.80 -26.70
CA ASN A 42 12.79 -55.88 -26.05
C ASN A 42 12.05 -56.56 -24.89
N ALA A 43 10.84 -56.11 -24.57
CA ALA A 43 9.93 -56.68 -23.57
C ALA A 43 10.46 -56.87 -22.13
N ASN A 44 11.71 -56.46 -21.83
CA ASN A 44 12.37 -56.77 -20.57
C ASN A 44 12.05 -55.76 -19.44
N HIS A 45 11.44 -54.62 -19.73
CA HIS A 45 11.08 -53.59 -18.74
C HIS A 45 9.56 -53.51 -18.48
N GLN A 46 8.81 -54.45 -19.04
CA GLN A 46 7.35 -54.40 -19.19
C GLN A 46 6.55 -54.53 -17.88
N THR A 47 7.12 -55.01 -16.78
CA THR A 47 6.33 -55.32 -15.57
C THR A 47 6.52 -54.32 -14.43
N GLU A 48 7.69 -53.69 -14.30
CA GLU A 48 7.99 -52.85 -13.13
C GLU A 48 7.54 -51.38 -13.31
N ILE A 49 7.75 -50.80 -14.49
CA ILE A 49 7.30 -49.43 -14.79
C ILE A 49 5.78 -49.42 -15.08
N PHE A 50 5.25 -50.49 -15.69
CA PHE A 50 3.83 -50.67 -15.99
C PHE A 50 2.93 -50.58 -14.76
N ASN A 51 3.31 -51.30 -13.69
CA ASN A 51 2.53 -51.30 -12.46
C ASN A 51 2.54 -49.93 -11.77
N GLU A 52 3.66 -49.19 -11.84
CA GLU A 52 3.78 -47.84 -11.27
C GLU A 52 3.10 -46.76 -12.13
N LEU A 53 2.97 -46.96 -13.44
CA LEU A 53 2.31 -46.03 -14.37
C LEU A 53 0.78 -46.15 -14.37
N ILE A 54 0.25 -47.35 -14.12
CA ILE A 54 -1.19 -47.58 -13.93
C ILE A 54 -1.73 -46.80 -12.73
N ASP A 55 -0.89 -46.58 -11.70
CA ASP A 55 -1.23 -45.75 -10.54
C ASP A 55 -1.25 -44.24 -10.87
N ILE A 56 -0.72 -43.81 -12.03
CA ILE A 56 -0.66 -42.40 -12.46
C ILE A 56 -1.73 -42.07 -13.51
N VAL A 57 -2.03 -42.96 -14.47
CA VAL A 57 -3.05 -42.75 -15.52
C VAL A 57 -3.79 -44.06 -15.84
N TYR A 58 -5.12 -44.03 -15.93
CA TYR A 58 -5.96 -45.21 -16.17
C TYR A 58 -5.93 -45.76 -17.62
N SER A 59 -5.35 -45.03 -18.58
CA SER A 59 -5.21 -45.47 -19.98
C SER A 59 -3.74 -45.53 -20.40
N PHE A 60 -3.22 -46.76 -20.45
CA PHE A 60 -1.85 -47.09 -20.81
C PHE A 60 -1.85 -48.16 -21.91
N GLN A 61 -1.04 -47.96 -22.95
CA GLN A 61 -0.87 -48.91 -24.05
C GLN A 61 0.60 -49.21 -24.29
N LEU A 62 0.92 -50.48 -24.44
CA LEU A 62 2.27 -50.95 -24.71
C LEU A 62 2.33 -51.54 -26.09
N PHE A 63 3.29 -51.07 -26.88
CA PHE A 63 3.59 -51.63 -28.19
C PHE A 63 5.01 -52.18 -28.18
N THR A 64 5.19 -53.30 -28.85
CA THR A 64 6.50 -53.90 -29.16
C THR A 64 6.85 -53.70 -30.65
N ASN A 65 5.94 -53.11 -31.43
CA ASN A 65 6.07 -52.84 -32.85
C ASN A 65 5.73 -51.36 -33.13
N ALA A 66 6.65 -50.66 -33.80
CA ALA A 66 6.54 -49.25 -34.11
C ALA A 66 5.37 -48.90 -35.05
N ASP A 67 5.12 -49.72 -36.08
CA ASP A 67 4.09 -49.43 -37.08
C ASP A 67 2.69 -49.54 -36.48
N GLU A 68 2.46 -50.55 -35.63
CA GLU A 68 1.20 -50.72 -34.88
C GLU A 68 0.97 -49.58 -33.87
N CYS A 69 2.04 -49.11 -33.23
CA CYS A 69 2.00 -47.96 -32.33
C CYS A 69 1.59 -46.68 -33.07
N ILE A 70 2.16 -46.44 -34.26
CA ILE A 70 1.85 -45.27 -35.10
C ILE A 70 0.41 -45.34 -35.61
N ASP A 71 -0.02 -46.50 -36.12
CA ASP A 71 -1.40 -46.70 -36.58
C ASP A 71 -2.40 -46.46 -35.44
N TYR A 72 -2.07 -46.92 -34.23
CA TYR A 72 -2.87 -46.66 -33.05
C TYR A 72 -2.93 -45.16 -32.71
N ILE A 73 -1.80 -44.45 -32.66
CA ILE A 73 -1.76 -42.99 -32.41
C ILE A 73 -2.59 -42.22 -33.44
N ILE A 74 -2.52 -42.62 -34.71
CA ILE A 74 -3.31 -42.01 -35.79
C ILE A 74 -4.81 -42.27 -35.58
N SER A 75 -5.18 -43.48 -35.13
CA SER A 75 -6.57 -43.90 -34.90
C SER A 75 -7.25 -43.26 -33.68
N ILE A 76 -6.49 -42.77 -32.71
CA ILE A 76 -7.02 -42.15 -31.47
C ILE A 76 -7.72 -40.79 -31.75
N SER A 77 -8.80 -40.51 -31.02
CA SER A 77 -9.57 -39.25 -31.04
C SER A 77 -8.70 -38.01 -30.78
N LEU A 78 -8.95 -36.91 -31.50
CA LEU A 78 -8.19 -35.65 -31.43
C LEU A 78 -8.22 -34.92 -30.07
N THR A 79 -9.07 -35.37 -29.14
CA THR A 79 -9.14 -34.81 -27.78
C THR A 79 -8.22 -35.50 -26.78
N LYS A 80 -7.64 -36.65 -27.14
CA LYS A 80 -6.70 -37.35 -26.27
C LYS A 80 -5.28 -36.83 -26.48
N HIS A 81 -4.66 -36.33 -25.43
CA HIS A 81 -3.25 -36.02 -25.34
C HIS A 81 -2.43 -37.31 -25.19
N VAL A 82 -1.46 -37.51 -26.08
CA VAL A 82 -0.58 -38.67 -26.03
C VAL A 82 0.75 -38.28 -25.37
N LEU A 83 1.10 -38.98 -24.30
CA LEU A 83 2.44 -38.95 -23.69
C LEU A 83 3.17 -40.23 -24.09
N LEU A 84 4.24 -40.10 -24.87
CA LEU A 84 4.94 -41.26 -25.43
C LEU A 84 6.23 -41.53 -24.65
N ILE A 85 6.43 -42.77 -24.20
CA ILE A 85 7.65 -43.27 -23.56
C ILE A 85 8.38 -44.19 -24.54
N LEU A 86 9.63 -43.87 -24.86
CA LEU A 86 10.48 -44.67 -25.77
C LEU A 86 11.64 -45.33 -25.02
N PHE A 87 11.82 -46.62 -25.23
CA PHE A 87 12.97 -47.39 -24.77
C PHE A 87 13.90 -47.73 -25.94
N SER A 88 15.10 -47.13 -25.94
CA SER A 88 16.27 -47.58 -26.71
C SER A 88 16.17 -47.73 -28.24
N HIS A 89 15.60 -46.80 -29.02
CA HIS A 89 16.01 -46.64 -30.44
C HIS A 89 15.67 -45.28 -31.09
N GLN A 90 16.44 -44.96 -32.12
CA GLN A 90 16.73 -43.63 -32.68
C GLN A 90 15.92 -43.28 -33.96
N PHE A 91 15.14 -44.22 -34.50
CA PHE A 91 14.58 -44.11 -35.87
C PHE A 91 13.14 -43.57 -35.97
N ILE A 92 12.41 -43.49 -34.86
CA ILE A 92 10.97 -43.19 -34.87
C ILE A 92 10.70 -41.71 -34.50
N TYR A 93 11.66 -41.04 -33.83
CA TYR A 93 11.51 -39.66 -33.39
C TYR A 93 11.23 -38.68 -34.55
N SER A 94 11.89 -38.86 -35.69
CA SER A 94 11.72 -38.00 -36.88
C SER A 94 10.34 -38.11 -37.55
N TYR A 95 9.66 -39.25 -37.38
CA TYR A 95 8.30 -39.46 -37.89
C TYR A 95 7.22 -39.04 -36.88
N ILE A 96 7.53 -39.09 -35.59
CA ILE A 96 6.60 -38.83 -34.47
C ILE A 96 6.51 -37.34 -34.12
N ASP A 97 7.61 -36.58 -34.23
CA ASP A 97 7.65 -35.13 -33.94
C ASP A 97 6.75 -34.30 -34.87
N GLN A 98 6.32 -34.88 -35.99
CA GLN A 98 5.42 -34.25 -36.97
C GLN A 98 3.93 -34.50 -36.70
N LEU A 99 3.60 -35.31 -35.68
CA LEU A 99 2.21 -35.63 -35.34
C LEU A 99 1.66 -34.63 -34.31
N PRO A 100 0.67 -33.78 -34.67
CA PRO A 100 0.18 -32.70 -33.80
C PRO A 100 -0.50 -33.17 -32.50
N LYS A 101 -0.77 -34.47 -32.36
CA LYS A 101 -1.44 -35.11 -31.20
C LYS A 101 -0.49 -35.45 -30.04
N ILE A 102 0.82 -35.45 -30.29
CA ILE A 102 1.83 -35.86 -29.32
C ILE A 102 2.29 -34.63 -28.55
N ARG A 103 1.99 -34.59 -27.25
CA ARG A 103 2.20 -33.39 -26.44
C ARG A 103 3.60 -33.35 -25.84
N SER A 104 4.10 -34.51 -25.43
CA SER A 104 5.44 -34.69 -24.88
C SER A 104 5.93 -36.10 -25.21
N VAL A 105 7.21 -36.20 -25.56
CA VAL A 105 7.92 -37.48 -25.72
C VAL A 105 8.96 -37.58 -24.61
N TYR A 106 8.96 -38.69 -23.88
CA TYR A 106 9.90 -39.01 -22.83
C TYR A 106 10.75 -40.20 -23.27
N ILE A 107 12.07 -40.09 -23.12
CA ILE A 107 12.99 -41.17 -23.49
C ILE A 107 13.71 -41.64 -22.24
N LEU A 108 13.63 -42.94 -21.95
CA LEU A 108 14.39 -43.56 -20.86
C LEU A 108 15.56 -44.34 -21.48
N THR A 109 16.79 -43.88 -21.26
CA THR A 109 18.01 -44.44 -21.89
C THR A 109 19.17 -44.56 -20.91
N ASN A 110 20.00 -45.61 -21.09
CA ASN A 110 21.22 -45.84 -20.30
C ASN A 110 22.46 -45.10 -20.83
N SER A 111 22.37 -44.42 -21.99
CA SER A 111 23.46 -43.66 -22.59
C SER A 111 23.09 -42.19 -22.82
N ILE A 112 23.77 -41.28 -22.11
CA ILE A 112 23.52 -39.83 -22.09
C ILE A 112 24.34 -39.12 -23.19
N GLU A 113 24.33 -39.63 -24.42
CA GLU A 113 24.93 -38.91 -25.56
C GLU A 113 23.83 -38.41 -26.51
N TYR A 114 22.96 -37.52 -26.00
CA TYR A 114 21.91 -36.90 -26.81
C TYR A 114 21.66 -35.45 -26.40
N GLU A 115 22.49 -34.51 -26.88
CA GLU A 115 22.33 -33.06 -26.65
C GLU A 115 21.10 -32.44 -27.36
N LYS A 116 20.30 -33.22 -28.11
CA LYS A 116 19.20 -32.70 -28.95
C LYS A 116 17.78 -33.08 -28.53
N VAL A 117 17.59 -33.82 -27.43
CA VAL A 117 16.25 -34.23 -26.96
C VAL A 117 15.93 -33.52 -25.65
N GLN A 118 14.85 -32.73 -25.64
CA GLN A 118 14.49 -31.84 -24.53
C GLN A 118 14.05 -32.58 -23.24
N ASN A 119 13.64 -33.85 -23.33
CA ASN A 119 13.03 -34.65 -22.26
C ASN A 119 13.59 -36.09 -22.17
N ALA A 120 14.92 -36.24 -22.20
CA ALA A 120 15.58 -37.53 -21.99
C ALA A 120 15.92 -37.72 -20.49
N PHE A 121 15.57 -38.90 -19.95
CA PHE A 121 15.79 -39.25 -18.55
C PHE A 121 16.73 -40.46 -18.48
N SER A 122 17.74 -40.37 -17.62
CA SER A 122 18.65 -41.48 -17.29
C SER A 122 18.19 -42.26 -16.05
N ASP A 123 17.19 -41.76 -15.35
CA ASP A 123 16.68 -42.30 -14.09
C ASP A 123 15.16 -42.47 -14.13
N LYS A 124 14.70 -43.67 -13.75
CA LYS A 124 13.29 -44.07 -13.75
C LYS A 124 12.44 -43.20 -12.83
N GLN A 125 12.94 -42.82 -11.66
CA GLN A 125 12.17 -42.13 -10.63
C GLN A 125 11.96 -40.64 -10.98
N LEU A 126 12.94 -40.00 -11.62
CA LEU A 126 12.83 -38.66 -12.17
C LEU A 126 11.82 -38.57 -13.32
N LEU A 127 11.80 -39.58 -14.20
CA LEU A 127 10.79 -39.70 -15.26
C LEU A 127 9.38 -39.78 -14.68
N LEU A 128 9.16 -40.67 -13.70
CA LEU A 128 7.86 -40.85 -13.05
C LEU A 128 7.39 -39.58 -12.33
N ASN A 129 8.28 -38.87 -11.64
CA ASN A 129 7.95 -37.60 -10.98
C ASN A 129 7.55 -36.50 -11.99
N LYS A 130 8.24 -36.43 -13.13
CA LYS A 130 7.91 -35.46 -14.18
C LYS A 130 6.60 -35.79 -14.88
N LEU A 131 6.37 -37.06 -15.22
CA LEU A 131 5.10 -37.55 -15.76
C LEU A 131 3.93 -37.25 -14.81
N ASN A 132 4.10 -37.52 -13.51
CA ASN A 132 3.08 -37.23 -12.51
C ASN A 132 2.77 -35.72 -12.41
N ASN A 133 3.79 -34.86 -12.47
CA ASN A 133 3.58 -33.40 -12.50
C ASN A 133 2.92 -32.90 -13.78
N ASP A 134 3.26 -33.45 -14.94
CA ASP A 134 2.66 -33.06 -16.21
C ASP A 134 1.20 -33.55 -16.28
N VAL A 135 0.91 -34.78 -15.84
CA VAL A 135 -0.46 -35.32 -15.66
C VAL A 135 -1.26 -34.47 -14.69
N LYS A 136 -0.68 -34.03 -13.57
CA LYS A 136 -1.31 -33.08 -12.62
C LYS A 136 -1.61 -31.72 -13.23
N LEU A 137 -0.77 -31.24 -14.16
CA LEU A 137 -1.01 -29.99 -14.88
C LEU A 137 -2.20 -30.12 -15.85
N PHE A 138 -2.37 -31.32 -16.43
CA PHE A 138 -3.47 -31.64 -17.33
C PHE A 138 -4.78 -32.03 -16.61
N SER A 139 -4.72 -32.48 -15.34
CA SER A 139 -5.89 -32.88 -14.53
C SER A 139 -6.75 -31.74 -13.98
N ASN A 140 -6.45 -30.47 -14.33
CA ASN A 140 -7.32 -29.30 -14.10
C ASN A 140 -8.71 -29.40 -14.80
N GLN A 141 -9.01 -30.51 -15.45
CA GLN A 141 -10.29 -30.81 -16.13
C GLN A 141 -11.39 -31.36 -15.20
N LEU A 142 -11.12 -31.52 -13.91
CA LEU A 142 -12.05 -32.11 -12.93
C LEU A 142 -13.00 -31.11 -12.24
N SER A 143 -12.72 -29.81 -12.33
CA SER A 143 -13.45 -28.78 -11.61
C SER A 143 -14.71 -28.31 -12.32
N LEU A 144 -15.78 -28.09 -11.55
CA LEU A 144 -16.96 -27.38 -12.04
C LEU A 144 -16.64 -25.87 -12.01
N PRO A 145 -16.87 -25.12 -13.09
CA PRO A 145 -16.75 -23.68 -13.00
C PRO A 145 -17.85 -23.13 -12.10
N MET A 146 -17.45 -22.43 -11.04
CA MET A 146 -18.36 -21.91 -10.03
C MET A 146 -17.96 -20.50 -9.61
N THR A 147 -18.93 -19.73 -9.15
CA THR A 147 -18.72 -18.45 -8.49
C THR A 147 -19.41 -18.43 -7.14
N PHE A 148 -18.77 -17.82 -6.14
CA PHE A 148 -19.30 -17.72 -4.78
C PHE A 148 -19.68 -16.26 -4.47
N PHE A 149 -20.85 -16.07 -3.88
CA PHE A 149 -21.28 -14.77 -3.37
C PHE A 149 -20.91 -14.66 -1.89
N ASN A 150 -20.08 -13.68 -1.54
CA ASN A 150 -19.83 -13.37 -0.15
C ASN A 150 -20.89 -12.38 0.34
N ASN A 151 -21.74 -12.80 1.29
CA ASN A 151 -22.74 -11.93 1.92
C ASN A 151 -22.09 -10.63 2.44
N ILE A 152 -22.79 -9.53 2.24
CA ILE A 152 -22.43 -8.22 2.77
C ILE A 152 -23.52 -7.92 3.81
N ASP A 153 -23.14 -7.62 5.07
CA ASP A 153 -24.05 -7.39 6.20
C ASP A 153 -25.46 -6.88 5.84
N ASP A 154 -26.50 -7.41 6.51
CA ASP A 154 -27.93 -7.13 6.28
C ASP A 154 -28.37 -5.64 6.29
N ASN A 155 -27.51 -4.72 6.72
CA ASN A 155 -27.79 -3.27 6.78
C ASN A 155 -27.54 -2.53 5.44
N VAL A 156 -27.41 -3.24 4.32
CA VAL A 156 -26.87 -2.71 3.06
C VAL A 156 -27.95 -2.39 2.04
N LYS A 157 -28.69 -1.30 2.26
CA LYS A 157 -29.49 -0.67 1.18
C LYS A 157 -28.74 0.44 0.45
N GLU A 158 -27.55 0.84 0.91
CA GLU A 158 -26.83 2.03 0.41
C GLU A 158 -25.31 1.86 0.21
N LYS A 159 -24.75 0.63 0.16
CA LYS A 159 -23.33 0.50 -0.22
C LYS A 159 -23.15 0.70 -1.72
N SER A 160 -22.11 1.45 -2.10
CA SER A 160 -21.77 1.59 -3.51
C SER A 160 -21.19 0.28 -4.03
N VAL A 161 -21.36 -0.04 -5.32
CA VAL A 161 -20.73 -1.23 -5.95
C VAL A 161 -19.21 -1.27 -5.74
N LYS A 162 -18.58 -0.11 -5.51
CA LYS A 162 -17.15 0.00 -5.21
C LYS A 162 -16.76 -0.58 -3.85
N ASP A 163 -17.70 -0.72 -2.93
CA ASP A 163 -17.47 -1.21 -1.55
C ASP A 163 -17.66 -2.74 -1.43
N LEU A 164 -17.91 -3.43 -2.55
CA LEU A 164 -18.04 -4.88 -2.64
C LEU A 164 -16.66 -5.55 -2.67
N SER A 165 -16.55 -6.74 -2.07
CA SER A 165 -15.36 -7.57 -2.28
C SER A 165 -15.23 -7.95 -3.76
N LYS A 166 -14.00 -8.16 -4.21
CA LYS A 166 -13.71 -8.55 -5.61
C LYS A 166 -14.45 -9.83 -5.98
N GLU A 167 -14.56 -10.78 -5.06
CA GLU A 167 -15.27 -12.04 -5.26
C GLU A 167 -16.78 -11.81 -5.43
N SER A 168 -17.40 -10.96 -4.59
CA SER A 168 -18.82 -10.63 -4.73
C SER A 168 -19.11 -9.87 -6.02
N GLN A 169 -18.23 -8.95 -6.44
CA GLN A 169 -18.36 -8.28 -7.74
C GLN A 169 -18.28 -9.29 -8.89
N TYR A 170 -17.33 -10.22 -8.84
CA TYR A 170 -17.14 -11.22 -9.87
C TYR A 170 -18.35 -12.16 -10.00
N PHE A 171 -18.92 -12.64 -8.88
CA PHE A 171 -20.17 -13.41 -8.87
C PHE A 171 -21.29 -12.66 -9.62
N MET A 172 -21.43 -11.37 -9.32
CA MET A 172 -22.48 -10.55 -9.93
C MET A 172 -22.25 -10.30 -11.43
N TYR A 173 -21.02 -10.02 -11.84
CA TYR A 173 -20.69 -9.85 -13.25
C TYR A 173 -20.89 -11.14 -14.04
N MET A 174 -20.54 -12.30 -13.47
CA MET A 174 -20.82 -13.58 -14.11
C MET A 174 -22.32 -13.82 -14.29
N HIS A 175 -23.12 -13.47 -13.28
CA HIS A 175 -24.58 -13.59 -13.37
C HIS A 175 -25.17 -12.67 -14.45
N LEU A 176 -24.75 -11.40 -14.47
CA LEU A 176 -25.17 -10.43 -15.49
C LEU A 176 -24.70 -10.84 -16.89
N PHE A 177 -23.52 -11.44 -17.01
CA PHE A 177 -23.02 -12.00 -18.27
C PHE A 177 -23.95 -13.10 -18.79
N ILE A 178 -24.32 -14.06 -17.94
CA ILE A 178 -25.27 -15.12 -18.29
C ILE A 178 -26.62 -14.52 -18.69
N GLU A 179 -27.13 -13.54 -17.94
CA GLU A 179 -28.38 -12.86 -18.28
C GLU A 179 -28.31 -12.20 -19.66
N ILE A 180 -27.22 -11.50 -19.98
CA ILE A 180 -27.02 -10.89 -21.31
C ILE A 180 -27.02 -11.96 -22.41
N LEU A 181 -26.40 -13.13 -22.20
CA LEU A 181 -26.42 -14.21 -23.19
C LEU A 181 -27.83 -14.75 -23.47
N LEU A 182 -28.70 -14.75 -22.45
CA LEU A 182 -30.07 -15.24 -22.54
C LEU A 182 -31.03 -14.22 -23.19
N HIS A 183 -30.74 -12.93 -23.04
CA HIS A 183 -31.53 -11.85 -23.63
C HIS A 183 -31.04 -11.44 -25.04
N HIS A 184 -31.99 -11.05 -25.90
CA HIS A 184 -31.77 -10.42 -27.23
C HIS A 184 -30.69 -11.00 -28.16
N LEU A 185 -31.11 -11.77 -29.17
CA LEU A 185 -30.21 -12.46 -30.09
C LEU A 185 -30.62 -12.31 -31.56
N GLN A 186 -29.72 -11.78 -32.39
CA GLN A 186 -29.79 -11.94 -33.85
C GLN A 186 -29.30 -13.35 -34.21
N ARG A 187 -30.24 -14.29 -34.30
CA ARG A 187 -29.97 -15.73 -34.44
C ARG A 187 -29.04 -16.09 -35.61
N ASN A 188 -29.25 -15.49 -36.77
CA ASN A 188 -28.53 -15.86 -38.00
C ASN A 188 -27.03 -15.57 -37.92
N GLU A 189 -26.64 -14.45 -37.31
CA GLU A 189 -25.22 -14.09 -37.15
C GLU A 189 -24.55 -15.00 -36.11
N ALA A 190 -25.22 -15.24 -34.98
CA ALA A 190 -24.71 -16.11 -33.92
C ALA A 190 -24.53 -17.56 -34.38
N GLU A 191 -25.43 -18.06 -35.23
CA GLU A 191 -25.31 -19.41 -35.80
C GLU A 191 -24.07 -19.55 -36.69
N GLN A 192 -23.78 -18.57 -37.55
CA GLN A 192 -22.58 -18.63 -38.40
C GLN A 192 -21.29 -18.54 -37.57
N GLU A 193 -21.22 -17.61 -36.61
CA GLU A 193 -20.04 -17.47 -35.73
C GLU A 193 -19.73 -18.75 -34.96
N PHE A 194 -20.77 -19.45 -34.47
CA PHE A 194 -20.63 -20.75 -33.84
C PHE A 194 -20.13 -21.81 -34.82
N LEU A 195 -20.73 -21.92 -36.01
CA LEU A 195 -20.34 -22.93 -37.00
C LEU A 195 -18.89 -22.74 -37.43
N ASP A 196 -18.46 -21.50 -37.62
CA ASP A 196 -17.08 -21.16 -37.97
C ASP A 196 -16.12 -21.54 -36.83
N GLU A 197 -16.48 -21.24 -35.58
CA GLU A 197 -15.67 -21.59 -34.41
C GLU A 197 -15.51 -23.10 -34.24
N VAL A 198 -16.61 -23.84 -34.32
CA VAL A 198 -16.58 -25.30 -34.16
C VAL A 198 -15.81 -25.95 -35.31
N ARG A 199 -15.99 -25.48 -36.56
CA ARG A 199 -15.22 -25.99 -37.71
C ARG A 199 -13.73 -25.71 -37.56
N ARG A 200 -13.36 -24.53 -37.06
CA ARG A 200 -11.97 -24.17 -36.75
C ARG A 200 -11.37 -25.10 -35.69
N CYS A 201 -12.13 -25.43 -34.64
CA CYS A 201 -11.68 -26.35 -33.58
C CYS A 201 -11.45 -27.79 -34.09
N TYR A 202 -12.15 -28.21 -35.15
CA TYR A 202 -12.09 -29.56 -35.70
C TYR A 202 -11.53 -29.62 -37.12
N ASP A 203 -10.72 -28.64 -37.51
CA ASP A 203 -10.04 -28.66 -38.80
C ASP A 203 -9.19 -29.93 -38.95
N GLY A 204 -9.27 -30.57 -40.11
CA GLY A 204 -8.67 -31.89 -40.36
C GLY A 204 -9.39 -33.11 -39.74
N ASN A 205 -10.42 -32.95 -38.90
CA ASN A 205 -11.20 -34.06 -38.33
C ASN A 205 -12.46 -34.37 -39.17
N GLN A 206 -12.32 -35.21 -40.21
CA GLN A 206 -13.45 -35.52 -41.10
C GLN A 206 -14.67 -36.13 -40.39
N LYS A 207 -14.50 -36.87 -39.30
CA LYS A 207 -15.63 -37.44 -38.54
C LYS A 207 -16.44 -36.35 -37.85
N GLN A 208 -15.76 -35.42 -37.18
CA GLN A 208 -16.44 -34.31 -36.48
C GLN A 208 -17.01 -33.29 -37.46
N LEU A 209 -16.33 -33.00 -38.58
CA LEU A 209 -16.85 -32.13 -39.63
C LEU A 209 -18.17 -32.66 -40.22
N LYS A 210 -18.30 -33.97 -40.44
CA LYS A 210 -19.58 -34.58 -40.84
C LYS A 210 -20.67 -34.41 -39.78
N THR A 211 -20.34 -34.57 -38.49
CA THR A 211 -21.29 -34.34 -37.39
C THR A 211 -21.73 -32.87 -37.31
N ILE A 212 -20.83 -31.93 -37.60
CA ILE A 212 -21.14 -30.48 -37.67
C ILE A 212 -22.08 -30.18 -38.84
N ASP A 213 -21.86 -30.81 -40.01
CA ASP A 213 -22.75 -30.64 -41.16
C ASP A 213 -24.15 -31.23 -40.90
N GLN A 214 -24.22 -32.39 -40.22
CA GLN A 214 -25.49 -32.96 -39.73
C GLN A 214 -26.17 -32.02 -38.75
N PHE A 215 -25.43 -31.49 -37.78
CA PHE A 215 -25.95 -30.51 -36.84
C PHE A 215 -26.57 -29.31 -37.57
N LYS A 216 -25.87 -28.74 -38.55
CA LYS A 216 -26.37 -27.60 -39.34
C LYS A 216 -27.68 -27.91 -40.08
N GLN A 217 -27.88 -29.14 -40.53
CA GLN A 217 -29.07 -29.56 -41.28
C GLN A 217 -30.25 -29.90 -40.36
N ASP A 218 -29.97 -30.58 -39.25
CA ASP A 218 -30.98 -31.24 -38.42
C ASP A 218 -31.33 -30.46 -37.15
N TYR A 219 -30.55 -29.44 -36.77
CA TYR A 219 -30.75 -28.71 -35.52
C TYR A 219 -32.06 -27.91 -35.47
N ASN A 220 -32.77 -28.02 -34.35
CA ASN A 220 -33.99 -27.28 -34.03
C ASN A 220 -33.94 -26.87 -32.54
N PRO A 221 -34.39 -25.65 -32.16
CA PRO A 221 -34.50 -25.22 -30.75
C PRO A 221 -35.11 -26.26 -29.81
N ASN A 222 -36.15 -26.97 -30.26
CA ASN A 222 -36.85 -27.98 -29.45
C ASN A 222 -36.04 -29.28 -29.26
N GLN A 223 -34.85 -29.37 -29.84
CA GLN A 223 -33.92 -30.49 -29.73
C GLN A 223 -32.57 -30.07 -29.13
N ALA A 224 -32.46 -28.86 -28.59
CA ALA A 224 -31.21 -28.35 -28.02
C ALA A 224 -30.65 -29.28 -26.93
N ILE A 225 -31.50 -29.73 -26.00
CA ILE A 225 -31.13 -30.69 -24.94
C ILE A 225 -30.64 -32.01 -25.53
N ARG A 226 -31.30 -32.54 -26.58
CA ARG A 226 -30.90 -33.79 -27.24
C ARG A 226 -29.52 -33.68 -27.88
N TRP A 227 -29.21 -32.54 -28.48
CA TRP A 227 -27.88 -32.28 -29.04
C TRP A 227 -26.83 -32.04 -27.96
N TYR A 228 -27.18 -31.39 -26.86
CA TYR A 228 -26.27 -31.15 -25.74
C TYR A 228 -25.93 -32.43 -24.97
N THR A 229 -26.84 -33.40 -24.88
CA THR A 229 -26.62 -34.69 -24.20
C THR A 229 -26.06 -35.78 -25.11
N ARG A 230 -25.95 -35.51 -26.42
CA ARG A 230 -25.35 -36.43 -27.39
C ARG A 230 -23.83 -36.37 -27.29
N ASP A 231 -23.16 -37.52 -27.43
CA ASP A 231 -21.69 -37.57 -27.60
C ASP A 231 -21.29 -36.92 -28.93
N CYS A 232 -21.10 -35.61 -28.89
CA CYS A 232 -20.70 -34.77 -30.00
C CYS A 232 -19.88 -33.57 -29.49
N PHE A 233 -19.42 -32.74 -30.42
CA PHE A 233 -18.60 -31.57 -30.11
C PHE A 233 -19.28 -30.57 -29.14
N LEU A 234 -20.62 -30.51 -29.12
CA LEU A 234 -21.35 -29.43 -28.47
C LEU A 234 -21.16 -29.42 -26.95
N TYR A 235 -21.41 -30.54 -26.28
CA TYR A 235 -21.22 -30.69 -24.84
C TYR A 235 -19.77 -30.36 -24.44
N ARG A 236 -18.82 -30.91 -25.19
CA ARG A 236 -17.39 -30.82 -24.90
C ARG A 236 -16.88 -29.39 -25.01
N LEU A 237 -17.09 -28.74 -26.17
CA LEU A 237 -16.59 -27.39 -26.41
C LEU A 237 -17.27 -26.35 -25.52
N LEU A 238 -18.59 -26.47 -25.31
CA LEU A 238 -19.33 -25.52 -24.47
C LEU A 238 -18.87 -25.60 -23.01
N ASN A 239 -18.83 -26.81 -22.43
CA ASN A 239 -18.41 -26.97 -21.04
C ASN A 239 -16.92 -26.66 -20.85
N GLN A 240 -16.07 -26.93 -21.85
CA GLN A 240 -14.67 -26.50 -21.82
C GLN A 240 -14.54 -24.97 -21.82
N ALA A 241 -15.32 -24.27 -22.66
CA ALA A 241 -15.30 -22.81 -22.71
C ALA A 241 -15.81 -22.20 -21.40
N LEU A 242 -16.91 -22.72 -20.85
CA LEU A 242 -17.45 -22.29 -19.55
C LEU A 242 -16.47 -22.55 -18.40
N ARG A 243 -15.75 -23.70 -18.42
CA ARG A 243 -14.72 -24.04 -17.44
C ARG A 243 -13.54 -23.08 -17.50
N ASN A 244 -13.05 -22.81 -18.71
CA ASN A 244 -11.90 -21.94 -18.93
C ASN A 244 -12.26 -20.45 -18.89
N GLN A 245 -13.53 -20.11 -18.68
CA GLN A 245 -14.07 -18.75 -18.76
C GLN A 245 -13.68 -18.07 -20.08
N ASP A 246 -13.73 -18.85 -21.16
CA ASP A 246 -13.48 -18.35 -22.50
C ASP A 246 -14.71 -17.60 -23.00
N PHE A 247 -14.89 -16.37 -22.48
CA PHE A 247 -16.02 -15.51 -22.80
C PHE A 247 -16.28 -15.32 -24.30
N ASP A 248 -15.26 -15.40 -25.14
CA ASP A 248 -15.41 -15.20 -26.59
C ASP A 248 -16.02 -16.45 -27.23
N VAL A 249 -15.57 -17.65 -26.83
CA VAL A 249 -16.17 -18.90 -27.26
C VAL A 249 -17.58 -19.04 -26.67
N ILE A 250 -17.79 -18.71 -25.40
CA ILE A 250 -19.12 -18.72 -24.77
C ILE A 250 -20.07 -17.77 -25.53
N TYR A 251 -19.60 -16.57 -25.86
CA TYR A 251 -20.37 -15.62 -26.65
C TYR A 251 -20.71 -16.15 -28.04
N LYS A 252 -19.80 -16.86 -28.73
CA LYS A 252 -20.11 -17.52 -30.01
C LYS A 252 -21.16 -18.62 -29.85
N PHE A 253 -21.18 -19.31 -28.72
CA PHE A 253 -22.18 -20.34 -28.39
C PHE A 253 -23.52 -19.78 -27.86
N ARG A 254 -23.67 -18.45 -27.78
CA ARG A 254 -24.83 -17.76 -27.18
C ARG A 254 -26.20 -18.25 -27.67
N TYR A 255 -26.34 -18.56 -28.97
CA TYR A 255 -27.63 -19.01 -29.49
C TYR A 255 -28.01 -20.42 -29.02
N ILE A 256 -27.04 -21.34 -28.89
CA ILE A 256 -27.28 -22.67 -28.32
C ILE A 256 -27.59 -22.59 -26.85
N ILE A 257 -26.81 -21.79 -26.12
CA ILE A 257 -27.04 -21.51 -24.70
C ILE A 257 -28.48 -21.02 -24.47
N LYS A 258 -28.94 -20.08 -25.30
CA LYS A 258 -30.29 -19.56 -25.25
C LYS A 258 -31.35 -20.61 -25.58
N ASP A 259 -31.19 -21.34 -26.68
CA ASP A 259 -32.13 -22.40 -27.08
C ASP A 259 -32.22 -23.51 -26.01
N LEU A 260 -31.10 -23.88 -25.39
CA LEU A 260 -31.06 -24.80 -24.23
C LEU A 260 -31.85 -24.28 -23.04
N HIS A 261 -31.61 -23.01 -22.65
CA HIS A 261 -32.31 -22.38 -21.55
C HIS A 261 -33.82 -22.27 -21.80
N GLU A 262 -34.23 -21.84 -23.00
CA GLU A 262 -35.64 -21.72 -23.38
C GLU A 262 -36.33 -23.09 -23.42
N GLN A 263 -35.67 -24.12 -23.95
CA GLN A 263 -36.20 -25.48 -23.92
C GLN A 263 -36.39 -25.97 -22.48
N LEU A 264 -35.39 -25.77 -21.61
CA LEU A 264 -35.50 -26.12 -20.18
C LEU A 264 -36.64 -25.37 -19.50
N LYS A 265 -36.80 -24.08 -19.78
CA LYS A 265 -37.89 -23.25 -19.23
C LYS A 265 -39.27 -23.75 -19.66
N GLN A 266 -39.42 -24.17 -20.91
CA GLN A 266 -40.66 -24.80 -21.38
C GLN A 266 -40.95 -26.11 -20.65
N LEU A 267 -39.94 -26.94 -20.39
CA LEU A 267 -40.10 -28.19 -19.64
C LEU A 267 -40.42 -27.95 -18.18
N TYR A 268 -39.74 -27.01 -17.53
CA TYR A 268 -40.00 -26.59 -16.16
C TYR A 268 -41.46 -26.18 -15.96
N ASN A 269 -41.97 -25.30 -16.85
CA ASN A 269 -43.37 -24.86 -16.81
C ASN A 269 -44.37 -26.00 -16.97
N LYS A 270 -44.03 -27.06 -17.72
CA LYS A 270 -44.86 -28.27 -17.85
C LYS A 270 -44.79 -29.12 -16.58
N GLN A 271 -43.60 -29.31 -16.00
CA GLN A 271 -43.38 -30.11 -14.79
C GLN A 271 -44.00 -29.50 -13.54
N ALA A 272 -44.09 -28.16 -13.47
CA ALA A 272 -44.75 -27.47 -12.38
C ALA A 272 -46.24 -27.86 -12.21
N LEU A 273 -46.86 -28.38 -13.26
CA LEU A 273 -48.26 -28.83 -13.32
C LEU A 273 -48.44 -30.31 -12.95
N GLU A 274 -47.36 -31.09 -12.76
CA GLU A 274 -47.42 -32.51 -12.42
C GLU A 274 -47.38 -32.78 -10.89
N PRO A 275 -48.07 -33.81 -10.38
CA PRO A 275 -48.24 -34.07 -8.94
C PRO A 275 -47.03 -34.73 -8.25
N GLU A 276 -46.08 -35.32 -8.99
CA GLU A 276 -44.86 -35.92 -8.44
C GLU A 276 -43.70 -34.93 -8.54
N ARG A 277 -43.40 -34.23 -7.44
CA ARG A 277 -42.18 -33.41 -7.32
C ARG A 277 -41.12 -34.16 -6.56
N PHE A 278 -39.90 -34.16 -7.10
CA PHE A 278 -38.73 -34.73 -6.44
C PHE A 278 -38.02 -33.65 -5.65
N ASN A 279 -37.71 -33.93 -4.37
CA ASN A 279 -37.18 -32.93 -3.44
C ASN A 279 -35.65 -32.91 -3.36
N ILE A 280 -34.98 -33.99 -3.79
CA ILE A 280 -33.52 -34.13 -3.70
C ILE A 280 -32.99 -34.78 -4.99
N VAL A 281 -31.89 -34.25 -5.51
CA VAL A 281 -31.14 -34.80 -6.65
C VAL A 281 -29.66 -34.92 -6.30
N TYR A 282 -28.96 -35.81 -7.01
CA TYR A 282 -27.59 -36.21 -6.68
C TYR A 282 -26.64 -36.03 -7.88
N ARG A 283 -25.38 -35.71 -7.57
CA ARG A 283 -24.28 -35.72 -8.55
C ARG A 283 -22.98 -36.17 -7.89
N GLY A 284 -22.36 -37.21 -8.43
CA GLY A 284 -21.03 -37.65 -7.98
C GLY A 284 -19.93 -37.19 -8.92
N GLN A 285 -18.81 -36.75 -8.36
CA GLN A 285 -17.59 -36.42 -9.11
C GLN A 285 -16.35 -36.38 -8.21
N PHE A 286 -15.18 -36.25 -8.81
CA PHE A 286 -13.95 -35.90 -8.08
C PHE A 286 -13.76 -34.38 -8.01
N MET A 287 -13.04 -33.92 -6.97
CA MET A 287 -12.74 -32.50 -6.74
C MET A 287 -11.34 -32.35 -6.12
N HIS A 288 -10.66 -31.24 -6.36
CA HIS A 288 -9.37 -30.97 -5.71
C HIS A 288 -9.58 -30.55 -4.24
N LYS A 289 -8.68 -30.96 -3.32
CA LYS A 289 -8.74 -30.57 -1.89
C LYS A 289 -8.78 -29.07 -1.68
N ASN A 290 -8.13 -28.30 -2.56
CA ASN A 290 -8.16 -26.84 -2.51
C ASN A 290 -9.55 -26.28 -2.81
N GLU A 291 -10.28 -26.88 -3.76
CA GLU A 291 -11.66 -26.48 -4.08
C GLU A 291 -12.62 -26.89 -2.97
N LEU A 292 -12.41 -28.07 -2.36
CA LEU A 292 -13.15 -28.50 -1.20
C LEU A 292 -12.99 -27.50 -0.03
N LYS A 293 -11.77 -27.01 0.23
CA LYS A 293 -11.53 -25.96 1.22
C LYS A 293 -12.29 -24.66 0.92
N VAL A 294 -12.50 -24.33 -0.36
CA VAL A 294 -13.32 -23.18 -0.75
C VAL A 294 -14.79 -23.42 -0.39
N PHE A 295 -15.33 -24.63 -0.61
CA PHE A 295 -16.68 -24.98 -0.16
C PHE A 295 -16.80 -24.91 1.37
N GLU A 296 -15.83 -25.46 2.11
CA GLU A 296 -15.80 -25.40 3.58
C GLU A 296 -15.77 -23.95 4.10
N ALA A 297 -14.96 -23.08 3.48
CA ALA A 297 -14.86 -21.67 3.83
C ALA A 297 -16.11 -20.84 3.47
N ASN A 298 -16.97 -21.34 2.60
CA ASN A 298 -18.16 -20.65 2.10
C ASN A 298 -19.48 -21.29 2.55
N GLN A 299 -19.47 -22.09 3.60
CA GLN A 299 -20.70 -22.61 4.20
C GLN A 299 -21.69 -21.47 4.52
N ASN A 300 -22.98 -21.72 4.27
CA ASN A 300 -24.10 -20.77 4.32
C ASN A 300 -24.11 -19.65 3.27
N LYS A 301 -23.14 -19.59 2.35
CA LYS A 301 -23.10 -18.59 1.27
C LYS A 301 -23.71 -19.12 -0.02
N LEU A 302 -23.92 -18.23 -0.99
CA LEU A 302 -24.43 -18.60 -2.31
C LEU A 302 -23.30 -19.04 -3.24
N VAL A 303 -23.60 -20.00 -4.10
CA VAL A 303 -22.74 -20.49 -5.17
C VAL A 303 -23.59 -20.61 -6.44
N SER A 304 -23.02 -20.20 -7.57
CA SER A 304 -23.58 -20.41 -8.90
C SER A 304 -22.66 -21.32 -9.68
N PHE A 305 -23.20 -22.32 -10.36
CA PHE A 305 -22.46 -23.11 -11.33
C PHE A 305 -22.55 -22.39 -12.67
N ASN A 306 -21.41 -22.06 -13.29
CA ASN A 306 -21.38 -21.36 -14.57
C ASN A 306 -21.64 -22.32 -15.75
N THR A 307 -22.34 -23.43 -15.54
CA THR A 307 -22.62 -24.51 -16.51
C THR A 307 -24.02 -25.07 -16.31
N PHE A 308 -24.58 -25.69 -17.36
CA PHE A 308 -25.80 -26.50 -17.21
C PHE A 308 -25.48 -27.72 -16.34
N LEU A 309 -25.97 -27.72 -15.10
CA LEU A 309 -25.63 -28.71 -14.10
C LEU A 309 -26.51 -29.95 -14.28
N SER A 310 -25.89 -31.05 -14.75
CA SER A 310 -26.54 -32.35 -14.88
C SER A 310 -26.48 -33.13 -13.56
N THR A 311 -27.61 -33.72 -13.17
CA THR A 311 -27.81 -34.44 -11.92
C THR A 311 -28.77 -35.61 -12.13
N THR A 312 -28.91 -36.51 -11.17
CA THR A 312 -29.81 -37.66 -11.25
C THR A 312 -30.68 -37.79 -10.00
N LEU A 313 -31.87 -38.37 -10.16
CA LEU A 313 -32.73 -38.77 -9.03
C LEU A 313 -32.20 -40.00 -8.28
N ASP A 314 -31.33 -40.78 -8.92
CA ASP A 314 -30.81 -42.03 -8.38
C ASP A 314 -29.44 -41.81 -7.74
N LYS A 315 -29.40 -41.96 -6.41
CA LYS A 315 -28.17 -41.79 -5.62
C LYS A 315 -27.11 -42.85 -5.96
N ASP A 316 -27.52 -44.06 -6.32
CA ASP A 316 -26.57 -45.13 -6.67
C ASP A 316 -25.94 -44.86 -8.02
N VAL A 317 -26.72 -44.33 -8.97
CA VAL A 317 -26.21 -43.82 -10.25
C VAL A 317 -25.20 -42.69 -10.02
N ALA A 318 -25.54 -41.69 -9.19
CA ALA A 318 -24.62 -40.61 -8.84
C ALA A 318 -23.32 -41.14 -8.17
N SER A 319 -23.45 -42.11 -7.28
CA SER A 319 -22.31 -42.73 -6.58
C SER A 319 -21.44 -43.57 -7.52
N GLY A 320 -22.02 -44.14 -8.58
CA GLY A 320 -21.30 -44.85 -9.64
C GLY A 320 -20.29 -43.99 -10.40
N PHE A 321 -20.49 -42.65 -10.42
CA PHE A 321 -19.52 -41.70 -10.98
C PHE A 321 -18.33 -41.39 -10.05
N ILE A 322 -18.26 -42.05 -8.89
CA ILE A 322 -17.21 -41.90 -7.89
C ILE A 322 -16.50 -43.26 -7.68
N PRO A 323 -15.62 -43.71 -8.60
CA PRO A 323 -14.93 -44.99 -8.45
C PRO A 323 -14.01 -45.03 -7.21
N GLY A 324 -13.84 -46.22 -6.63
CA GLY A 324 -13.05 -46.42 -5.41
C GLY A 324 -11.54 -46.29 -5.64
N GLY A 325 -10.89 -45.39 -4.89
CA GLY A 325 -9.45 -45.16 -4.89
C GLY A 325 -9.10 -43.66 -5.00
N CYS A 326 -8.28 -43.15 -4.07
CA CYS A 326 -7.80 -41.76 -4.10
C CYS A 326 -6.28 -41.73 -3.97
N ALA A 327 -5.60 -41.20 -4.99
CA ALA A 327 -4.18 -40.89 -4.92
C ALA A 327 -3.99 -39.37 -5.01
N GLY A 328 -3.36 -38.77 -3.99
CA GLY A 328 -2.94 -37.36 -4.01
C GLY A 328 -3.96 -36.34 -3.46
N ASP A 329 -4.11 -35.22 -4.17
CA ASP A 329 -4.88 -34.04 -3.75
C ASP A 329 -6.31 -34.01 -4.31
N ILE A 330 -6.78 -35.11 -4.88
CA ILE A 330 -8.13 -35.26 -5.43
C ILE A 330 -8.97 -36.10 -4.45
N VAL A 331 -10.20 -35.65 -4.18
CA VAL A 331 -11.14 -36.28 -3.26
C VAL A 331 -12.46 -36.59 -3.95
N PRO A 332 -13.15 -37.66 -3.55
CA PRO A 332 -14.46 -37.99 -4.08
C PRO A 332 -15.53 -37.11 -3.40
N VAL A 333 -16.45 -36.56 -4.20
CA VAL A 333 -17.50 -35.65 -3.74
C VAL A 333 -18.86 -36.10 -4.28
N LEU A 334 -19.83 -36.20 -3.38
CA LEU A 334 -21.23 -36.38 -3.69
C LEU A 334 -22.00 -35.09 -3.35
N PHE A 335 -22.55 -34.43 -4.36
CA PHE A 335 -23.48 -33.33 -4.18
C PHE A 335 -24.88 -33.87 -3.89
N GLU A 336 -25.50 -33.36 -2.84
CA GLU A 336 -26.90 -33.60 -2.47
C GLU A 336 -27.63 -32.26 -2.57
N ILE A 337 -28.48 -32.11 -3.59
CA ILE A 337 -29.11 -30.83 -3.92
C ILE A 337 -30.59 -30.90 -3.57
N SER A 338 -30.99 -30.11 -2.58
CA SER A 338 -32.38 -29.96 -2.15
C SER A 338 -33.11 -28.93 -2.99
N ILE A 339 -34.30 -29.28 -3.46
CA ILE A 339 -35.18 -28.44 -4.27
C ILE A 339 -36.42 -28.10 -3.42
N PRO A 340 -36.54 -26.85 -2.90
CA PRO A 340 -37.69 -26.45 -2.10
C PRO A 340 -39.02 -26.52 -2.86
N ASN A 341 -40.11 -26.78 -2.12
CA ASN A 341 -41.47 -26.87 -2.67
C ASN A 341 -42.06 -25.51 -3.11
N SER A 342 -41.46 -24.39 -2.71
CA SER A 342 -41.85 -23.05 -3.16
C SER A 342 -41.60 -22.94 -4.67
N SER A 343 -42.67 -22.68 -5.43
CA SER A 343 -42.59 -22.39 -6.86
C SER A 343 -41.71 -21.17 -7.10
N PHE A 344 -40.54 -21.35 -7.69
CA PHE A 344 -39.67 -20.25 -8.08
C PHE A 344 -40.01 -19.82 -9.51
N GLU A 345 -40.48 -18.58 -9.68
CA GLU A 345 -40.90 -18.06 -11.00
C GLU A 345 -39.73 -17.85 -12.00
N SER A 346 -38.46 -18.01 -11.58
CA SER A 346 -37.30 -17.46 -12.31
C SER A 346 -36.21 -18.45 -12.74
N THR A 347 -36.02 -19.62 -12.12
CA THR A 347 -34.84 -20.49 -12.38
C THR A 347 -35.22 -21.86 -12.95
N PRO A 348 -35.05 -22.10 -14.26
CA PRO A 348 -35.53 -23.31 -14.89
C PRO A 348 -34.60 -24.51 -14.63
N TYR A 349 -35.18 -25.59 -14.11
CA TYR A 349 -34.61 -26.93 -14.09
C TYR A 349 -35.66 -27.91 -14.61
N ALA A 350 -35.23 -29.03 -15.18
CA ALA A 350 -36.20 -30.03 -15.61
C ALA A 350 -35.66 -31.46 -15.61
N CYS A 351 -36.54 -32.43 -15.37
CA CYS A 351 -36.31 -33.81 -15.79
C CYS A 351 -36.25 -33.89 -17.32
N ILE A 352 -35.13 -34.38 -17.85
CA ILE A 352 -34.85 -34.42 -19.29
C ILE A 352 -34.80 -35.83 -19.88
N GLU A 353 -35.13 -36.88 -19.11
CA GLU A 353 -35.15 -38.30 -19.55
C GLU A 353 -35.73 -38.49 -20.96
N LYS A 354 -36.89 -37.88 -21.27
CA LYS A 354 -37.58 -38.00 -22.56
C LYS A 354 -36.99 -37.15 -23.70
N TYR A 355 -36.05 -36.27 -23.38
CA TYR A 355 -35.48 -35.27 -24.29
C TYR A 355 -33.95 -35.42 -24.43
N SER A 356 -33.32 -36.16 -23.52
CA SER A 356 -31.91 -36.53 -23.56
C SER A 356 -31.66 -37.49 -24.73
N PHE A 357 -30.42 -37.52 -25.20
CA PHE A 357 -29.95 -38.58 -26.10
C PHE A 357 -29.85 -39.93 -25.36
N MET A 358 -29.69 -39.89 -24.03
CA MET A 358 -29.62 -41.04 -23.15
C MET A 358 -31.01 -41.31 -22.54
N GLU A 359 -31.81 -42.15 -23.21
CA GLU A 359 -33.23 -42.34 -22.88
C GLU A 359 -33.47 -43.21 -21.62
N GLU A 360 -32.42 -43.78 -21.02
CA GLU A 360 -32.49 -44.68 -19.85
C GLU A 360 -32.16 -44.00 -18.50
N GLU A 361 -31.72 -42.73 -18.50
CA GLU A 361 -31.29 -42.03 -17.29
C GLU A 361 -32.34 -41.01 -16.82
N ARG A 362 -32.69 -41.05 -15.51
CA ARG A 362 -33.52 -40.05 -14.85
C ARG A 362 -32.73 -38.77 -14.55
N GLU A 363 -32.29 -38.13 -15.61
CA GLU A 363 -31.45 -36.93 -15.57
C GLU A 363 -32.28 -35.67 -15.29
N ILE A 364 -31.84 -34.88 -14.30
CA ILE A 364 -32.34 -33.53 -14.01
C ILE A 364 -31.26 -32.54 -14.41
N LEU A 365 -31.60 -31.63 -15.32
CA LEU A 365 -30.70 -30.59 -15.82
C LEU A 365 -31.12 -29.22 -15.27
N PHE A 366 -30.20 -28.53 -14.61
CA PHE A 366 -30.36 -27.15 -14.15
C PHE A 366 -29.77 -26.18 -15.18
N SER A 367 -30.40 -25.02 -15.32
CA SER A 367 -29.85 -23.94 -16.13
C SER A 367 -28.70 -23.18 -15.42
N MET A 368 -27.96 -22.38 -16.18
CA MET A 368 -26.75 -21.68 -15.71
C MET A 368 -27.05 -20.51 -14.75
N ASP A 369 -28.28 -20.01 -14.75
CA ASP A 369 -28.74 -18.93 -13.86
C ASP A 369 -29.27 -19.46 -12.50
N CYS A 370 -29.21 -20.78 -12.26
CA CYS A 370 -29.54 -21.39 -10.98
C CYS A 370 -28.50 -21.06 -9.91
N ILE A 371 -28.97 -20.57 -8.76
CA ILE A 371 -28.15 -20.23 -7.59
C ILE A 371 -28.46 -21.22 -6.47
N PHE A 372 -27.42 -21.64 -5.75
CA PHE A 372 -27.50 -22.60 -4.66
C PHE A 372 -26.91 -22.02 -3.38
N ARG A 373 -27.46 -22.37 -2.22
CA ARG A 373 -26.85 -22.09 -0.92
C ARG A 373 -26.11 -23.34 -0.43
N ILE A 374 -24.90 -23.16 0.06
CA ILE A 374 -24.10 -24.25 0.64
C ILE A 374 -24.60 -24.49 2.06
N ASP A 375 -25.33 -25.58 2.29
CA ASP A 375 -25.89 -25.91 3.60
C ASP A 375 -24.83 -26.54 4.52
N ALA A 376 -24.16 -27.59 4.01
CA ALA A 376 -23.15 -28.31 4.78
C ALA A 376 -22.11 -28.97 3.87
N VAL A 377 -20.88 -29.08 4.38
CA VAL A 377 -19.80 -29.88 3.82
C VAL A 377 -19.39 -30.89 4.89
N GLN A 378 -19.52 -32.19 4.61
CA GLN A 378 -19.30 -33.25 5.59
C GLN A 378 -18.52 -34.41 4.96
N GLN A 379 -17.49 -34.92 5.65
CA GLN A 379 -16.83 -36.14 5.23
C GLN A 379 -17.59 -37.36 5.77
N SER A 380 -17.77 -38.40 4.95
CA SER A 380 -18.34 -39.67 5.41
C SER A 380 -17.53 -40.25 6.58
N ALA A 381 -18.22 -40.89 7.54
CA ALA A 381 -17.60 -41.47 8.74
C ALA A 381 -16.67 -42.67 8.47
N ILE A 382 -16.58 -43.11 7.21
CA ILE A 382 -15.66 -44.14 6.75
C ILE A 382 -14.33 -43.44 6.43
N ASN A 383 -13.20 -43.90 7.00
CA ASN A 383 -11.87 -43.37 6.66
C ASN A 383 -11.69 -43.40 5.13
N ASP A 384 -11.30 -42.25 4.55
CA ASP A 384 -11.17 -42.01 3.10
C ASP A 384 -12.48 -42.12 2.28
N GLY A 385 -13.64 -41.98 2.92
CA GLY A 385 -14.95 -41.93 2.25
C GLY A 385 -15.25 -40.61 1.52
N PRO A 386 -16.27 -40.58 0.62
CA PRO A 386 -16.63 -39.38 -0.14
C PRO A 386 -17.11 -38.25 0.76
N TYR A 387 -16.77 -37.02 0.37
CA TYR A 387 -17.35 -35.82 0.96
C TYR A 387 -18.77 -35.62 0.43
N SER A 388 -19.70 -35.34 1.33
CA SER A 388 -21.06 -34.92 1.00
C SER A 388 -21.13 -33.39 1.06
N ILE A 389 -21.50 -32.77 -0.07
CA ILE A 389 -21.78 -31.33 -0.15
C ILE A 389 -23.28 -31.15 -0.34
N LYS A 390 -23.93 -30.59 0.68
CA LYS A 390 -25.36 -30.29 0.66
C LYS A 390 -25.61 -28.89 0.13
N LEU A 391 -26.41 -28.81 -0.93
CA LEU A 391 -26.81 -27.57 -1.56
C LEU A 391 -28.32 -27.41 -1.48
N ILE A 392 -28.80 -26.18 -1.35
CA ILE A 392 -30.22 -25.84 -1.42
C ILE A 392 -30.43 -24.92 -2.62
N LEU A 393 -31.29 -25.30 -3.55
CA LEU A 393 -31.70 -24.43 -4.65
C LEU A 393 -32.41 -23.20 -4.07
N THR A 394 -31.97 -22.02 -4.49
CA THR A 394 -32.49 -20.73 -4.02
C THR A 394 -32.84 -19.86 -5.21
N ASN A 395 -33.87 -19.02 -5.05
CA ASN A 395 -34.18 -17.99 -6.03
C ASN A 395 -33.14 -16.85 -5.95
N GLN A 396 -32.94 -16.13 -7.04
CA GLN A 396 -32.37 -14.77 -7.07
C GLN A 396 -33.05 -13.81 -6.07
N HIS A 397 -34.22 -14.15 -5.54
CA HIS A 397 -35.00 -13.34 -4.59
C HIS A 397 -34.99 -13.84 -3.14
N GLU A 398 -34.48 -15.05 -2.84
CA GLU A 398 -34.47 -15.61 -1.46
C GLU A 398 -33.10 -15.52 -0.75
N GLY A 399 -32.24 -14.61 -1.23
CA GLY A 399 -31.09 -14.09 -0.49
C GLY A 399 -31.13 -12.57 -0.46
N GLU A 400 -31.86 -12.00 0.50
CA GLU A 400 -31.85 -10.58 0.91
C GLU A 400 -32.20 -9.54 -0.17
N ASN A 401 -32.86 -8.43 0.21
CA ASN A 401 -33.13 -7.29 -0.68
C ASN A 401 -31.86 -6.71 -1.36
N VAL A 402 -30.68 -7.10 -0.89
CA VAL A 402 -29.35 -6.65 -1.28
C VAL A 402 -28.96 -7.17 -2.67
N LEU A 403 -29.07 -8.47 -2.95
CA LEU A 403 -28.64 -9.04 -4.24
C LEU A 403 -29.42 -8.42 -5.40
N LYS A 404 -30.75 -8.33 -5.24
CA LYS A 404 -31.63 -7.69 -6.22
C LYS A 404 -31.32 -6.20 -6.40
N ALA A 405 -31.19 -5.44 -5.32
CA ALA A 405 -30.85 -4.02 -5.39
C ALA A 405 -29.49 -3.76 -6.06
N LEU A 406 -28.50 -4.62 -5.79
CA LEU A 406 -27.18 -4.55 -6.42
C LEU A 406 -27.23 -4.90 -7.90
N THR A 407 -27.92 -5.99 -8.27
CA THR A 407 -28.16 -6.36 -9.68
C THR A 407 -28.85 -5.22 -10.43
N ASP A 408 -29.93 -4.66 -9.86
CA ASP A 408 -30.67 -3.54 -10.46
C ASP A 408 -29.79 -2.28 -10.60
N TYR A 409 -28.95 -2.00 -9.61
CA TYR A 409 -27.98 -0.90 -9.69
C TYR A 409 -26.94 -1.14 -10.79
N MET A 410 -26.34 -2.33 -10.88
CA MET A 410 -25.36 -2.64 -11.92
C MET A 410 -25.99 -2.61 -13.30
N LYS A 411 -27.22 -3.10 -13.46
CA LYS A 411 -28.00 -2.96 -14.69
C LYS A 411 -28.20 -1.50 -15.06
N LYS A 412 -28.56 -0.66 -14.09
CA LYS A 412 -28.72 0.78 -14.34
C LYS A 412 -27.40 1.41 -14.84
N GLN A 413 -26.26 1.01 -14.28
CA GLN A 413 -24.94 1.49 -14.77
C GLN A 413 -24.61 0.97 -16.17
N MET A 414 -24.89 -0.30 -16.45
CA MET A 414 -24.57 -0.97 -17.72
C MET A 414 -25.43 -0.49 -18.89
N TYR A 415 -26.74 -0.36 -18.67
CA TYR A 415 -27.72 -0.03 -19.72
C TYR A 415 -28.01 1.45 -19.84
N ASN A 416 -27.27 2.31 -19.12
CA ASN A 416 -27.54 3.73 -19.05
C ASN A 416 -27.37 4.48 -20.38
N ASN A 417 -27.03 3.82 -21.50
CA ASN A 417 -27.22 4.28 -22.89
C ASN A 417 -26.71 3.26 -23.95
N VAL A 418 -26.47 1.99 -23.61
CA VAL A 418 -25.82 1.05 -24.55
C VAL A 418 -26.60 -0.26 -24.68
N ASN A 419 -26.55 -0.87 -25.86
CA ASN A 419 -27.11 -2.20 -26.12
C ASN A 419 -26.23 -3.31 -25.51
N ASP A 420 -26.64 -4.57 -25.68
CA ASP A 420 -26.01 -5.73 -25.06
C ASP A 420 -24.49 -5.83 -25.33
N LEU A 421 -24.02 -5.47 -26.52
CA LEU A 421 -22.58 -5.45 -26.84
C LEU A 421 -21.82 -4.43 -26.00
N GLY A 422 -22.41 -3.26 -25.75
CA GLY A 422 -21.80 -2.27 -24.86
C GLY A 422 -21.85 -2.69 -23.41
N ALA A 423 -22.92 -3.36 -22.99
CA ALA A 423 -23.02 -3.96 -21.66
C ALA A 423 -21.94 -5.05 -21.46
N LEU A 424 -21.69 -5.90 -22.45
CA LEU A 424 -20.59 -6.87 -22.46
C LEU A 424 -19.23 -6.18 -22.41
N GLY A 425 -19.03 -5.13 -23.21
CA GLY A 425 -17.81 -4.32 -23.17
C GLY A 425 -17.54 -3.78 -21.77
N PHE A 426 -18.55 -3.19 -21.12
CA PHE A 426 -18.46 -2.67 -19.76
C PHE A 426 -18.14 -3.78 -18.76
N LEU A 427 -18.85 -4.91 -18.85
CA LEU A 427 -18.69 -6.03 -17.93
C LEU A 427 -17.30 -6.68 -18.03
N MET A 428 -16.79 -6.87 -19.24
CA MET A 428 -15.42 -7.34 -19.47
C MET A 428 -14.39 -6.34 -18.94
N SER A 429 -14.65 -5.05 -19.10
CA SER A 429 -13.85 -3.96 -18.54
C SER A 429 -13.75 -4.11 -17.02
N SER A 430 -14.89 -4.28 -16.35
CA SER A 430 -14.98 -4.42 -14.89
C SER A 430 -14.37 -5.71 -14.35
N MET A 431 -14.36 -6.79 -15.13
CA MET A 431 -13.68 -8.03 -14.78
C MET A 431 -12.17 -8.00 -15.07
N GLY A 432 -11.65 -6.93 -15.67
CA GLY A 432 -10.23 -6.78 -16.02
C GLY A 432 -9.83 -7.40 -17.36
N HIS A 433 -10.78 -7.89 -18.15
CA HIS A 433 -10.56 -8.46 -19.49
C HIS A 433 -10.58 -7.36 -20.55
N TYR A 434 -9.61 -6.46 -20.51
CA TYR A 434 -9.60 -5.23 -21.33
C TYR A 434 -9.58 -5.49 -22.85
N ASP A 435 -8.87 -6.54 -23.31
CA ASP A 435 -8.83 -6.87 -24.74
C ASP A 435 -10.20 -7.35 -25.25
N LYS A 436 -10.92 -8.13 -24.43
CA LYS A 436 -12.28 -8.58 -24.71
C LYS A 436 -13.26 -7.40 -24.66
N ALA A 437 -13.13 -6.54 -23.66
CA ALA A 437 -13.93 -5.32 -23.55
C ALA A 437 -13.82 -4.46 -24.82
N LYS A 438 -12.58 -4.25 -25.29
CA LYS A 438 -12.30 -3.54 -26.54
C LYS A 438 -12.94 -4.24 -27.74
N HIS A 439 -12.82 -5.56 -27.84
CA HIS A 439 -13.44 -6.35 -28.91
C HIS A 439 -14.95 -6.09 -29.01
N TYR A 440 -15.67 -6.15 -27.88
CA TYR A 440 -17.12 -5.89 -27.87
C TYR A 440 -17.48 -4.43 -28.22
N TYR A 441 -16.71 -3.44 -27.76
CA TYR A 441 -16.92 -2.05 -28.15
C TYR A 441 -16.66 -1.81 -29.65
N GLU A 442 -15.63 -2.43 -30.23
CA GLU A 442 -15.35 -2.35 -31.66
C GLU A 442 -16.42 -3.03 -32.52
N LEU A 443 -16.93 -4.19 -32.06
CA LEU A 443 -18.03 -4.89 -32.72
C LEU A 443 -19.30 -4.02 -32.72
N LEU A 444 -19.59 -3.38 -31.59
CA LEU A 444 -20.70 -2.43 -31.51
C LEU A 444 -20.51 -1.24 -32.44
N LEU A 445 -19.31 -0.65 -32.50
CA LEU A 445 -19.01 0.46 -33.40
C LEU A 445 -19.28 0.11 -34.88
N ARG A 446 -18.99 -1.12 -35.30
CA ARG A 446 -19.27 -1.60 -36.68
C ARG A 446 -20.77 -1.70 -36.98
N ASN A 447 -21.58 -1.95 -35.96
CA ASN A 447 -23.03 -2.16 -36.09
C ASN A 447 -23.84 -0.86 -35.97
N LEU A 448 -23.21 0.25 -35.54
CA LEU A 448 -23.88 1.54 -35.40
C LEU A 448 -23.88 2.34 -36.70
N SER A 449 -24.96 3.12 -36.91
CA SER A 449 -24.99 4.09 -38.01
C SER A 449 -23.90 5.17 -37.82
N PRO A 450 -23.30 5.73 -38.90
CA PRO A 450 -22.20 6.70 -38.79
C PRO A 450 -22.50 7.98 -38.00
N ASN A 451 -23.77 8.32 -37.80
CA ASN A 451 -24.21 9.49 -37.04
C ASN A 451 -24.82 9.12 -35.67
N SER A 452 -24.57 7.90 -35.18
CA SER A 452 -25.07 7.46 -33.89
C SER A 452 -24.46 8.30 -32.75
N PRO A 453 -25.27 8.86 -31.84
CA PRO A 453 -24.76 9.65 -30.72
C PRO A 453 -23.94 8.82 -29.72
N LEU A 454 -23.95 7.48 -29.82
CA LEU A 454 -23.19 6.58 -28.95
C LEU A 454 -21.72 6.45 -29.35
N ILE A 455 -21.34 6.84 -30.57
CA ILE A 455 -19.96 6.65 -31.07
C ILE A 455 -18.92 7.35 -30.16
N PRO A 456 -19.08 8.63 -29.76
CA PRO A 456 -18.15 9.28 -28.84
C PRO A 456 -17.98 8.55 -27.51
N THR A 457 -19.10 8.07 -26.94
CA THR A 457 -19.10 7.32 -25.68
C THR A 457 -18.31 6.02 -25.79
N LEU A 458 -18.40 5.31 -26.92
CA LEU A 458 -17.62 4.08 -27.14
C LEU A 458 -16.13 4.36 -27.30
N TYR A 459 -15.75 5.43 -28.01
CA TYR A 459 -14.35 5.85 -28.09
C TYR A 459 -13.82 6.28 -26.72
N ASN A 460 -14.61 6.98 -25.90
CA ASN A 460 -14.27 7.29 -24.51
C ASN A 460 -14.06 6.02 -23.68
N ASN A 461 -14.94 5.03 -23.81
CA ASN A 461 -14.80 3.76 -23.09
C ASN A 461 -13.53 3.01 -23.51
N ILE A 462 -13.21 2.98 -24.81
CA ILE A 462 -11.96 2.39 -25.29
C ILE A 462 -10.74 3.17 -24.76
N GLY A 463 -10.79 4.50 -24.76
CA GLY A 463 -9.76 5.33 -24.13
C GLY A 463 -9.55 4.98 -22.65
N THR A 464 -10.65 4.73 -21.92
CA THR A 464 -10.61 4.33 -20.51
C THR A 464 -9.92 2.98 -20.31
N LEU A 465 -10.13 2.01 -21.22
CA LEU A 465 -9.41 0.74 -21.21
C LEU A 465 -7.89 0.94 -21.31
N TYR A 466 -7.46 1.84 -22.20
CA TYR A 466 -6.03 2.16 -22.37
C TYR A 466 -5.46 2.87 -21.13
N ILE A 467 -6.23 3.73 -20.45
CA ILE A 467 -5.83 4.30 -19.16
C ILE A 467 -5.61 3.21 -18.11
N TRP A 468 -6.53 2.24 -18.00
CA TRP A 468 -6.38 1.14 -17.05
C TRP A 468 -5.21 0.20 -17.37
N GLN A 469 -4.79 0.15 -18.65
CA GLN A 469 -3.56 -0.52 -19.08
C GLN A 469 -2.29 0.33 -18.90
N GLY A 470 -2.40 1.59 -18.45
CA GLY A 470 -1.28 2.53 -18.33
C GLY A 470 -0.79 3.14 -19.65
N LYS A 471 -1.51 2.92 -20.75
CA LYS A 471 -1.18 3.38 -22.11
C LYS A 471 -1.83 4.75 -22.40
N ARG A 472 -1.25 5.79 -21.82
CA ARG A 472 -1.83 7.16 -21.83
C ARG A 472 -1.88 7.79 -23.22
N THR A 473 -0.87 7.56 -24.06
CA THR A 473 -0.80 8.09 -25.43
C THR A 473 -1.93 7.57 -26.32
N GLU A 474 -2.20 6.27 -26.24
CA GLU A 474 -3.30 5.64 -26.97
C GLU A 474 -4.64 6.10 -26.42
N ALA A 475 -4.79 6.21 -25.10
CA ALA A 475 -6.00 6.74 -24.48
C ALA A 475 -6.32 8.15 -24.98
N LEU A 476 -5.33 9.05 -24.98
CA LEU A 476 -5.48 10.42 -25.47
C LEU A 476 -5.93 10.45 -26.93
N HIS A 477 -5.35 9.61 -27.79
CA HIS A 477 -5.78 9.47 -29.18
C HIS A 477 -7.27 9.11 -29.31
N TYR A 478 -7.75 8.11 -28.55
CA TYR A 478 -9.18 7.75 -28.58
C TYR A 478 -10.09 8.86 -28.05
N TYR A 479 -9.66 9.59 -27.00
CA TYR A 479 -10.44 10.71 -26.48
C TYR A 479 -10.48 11.90 -27.44
N GLU A 480 -9.39 12.22 -28.13
CA GLU A 480 -9.35 13.26 -29.16
C GLU A 480 -10.25 12.91 -30.35
N GLU A 481 -10.23 11.64 -30.78
CA GLU A 481 -11.17 11.15 -31.81
C GLU A 481 -12.63 11.21 -31.31
N ALA A 482 -12.90 10.81 -30.07
CA ALA A 482 -14.23 10.96 -29.46
C ALA A 482 -14.69 12.42 -29.49
N LEU A 483 -13.81 13.37 -29.16
CA LEU A 483 -14.12 14.79 -29.13
C LEU A 483 -14.41 15.32 -30.54
N ARG A 484 -13.57 14.95 -31.52
CA ARG A 484 -13.74 15.32 -32.92
C ARG A 484 -15.09 14.84 -33.47
N ILE A 485 -15.50 13.62 -33.13
CA ILE A 485 -16.79 13.06 -33.52
C ILE A 485 -17.92 13.77 -32.77
N ALA A 486 -17.81 13.93 -31.45
CA ALA A 486 -18.81 14.59 -30.62
C ALA A 486 -19.13 16.00 -31.12
N LEU A 487 -18.11 16.82 -31.43
CA LEU A 487 -18.28 18.17 -31.97
C LEU A 487 -18.95 18.21 -33.35
N LYS A 488 -18.88 17.11 -34.11
CA LYS A 488 -19.49 16.99 -35.44
C LYS A 488 -20.96 16.54 -35.38
N ILE A 489 -21.29 15.59 -34.50
CA ILE A 489 -22.59 14.91 -34.51
C ILE A 489 -23.52 15.32 -33.36
N LEU A 490 -22.98 15.79 -32.24
CA LEU A 490 -23.76 16.16 -31.06
C LEU A 490 -24.07 17.66 -31.04
N PRO A 491 -25.16 18.08 -30.36
CA PRO A 491 -25.42 19.49 -30.08
C PRO A 491 -24.24 20.15 -29.36
N LYS A 492 -24.03 21.46 -29.61
CA LYS A 492 -22.90 22.22 -29.06
C LYS A 492 -22.69 22.06 -27.54
N ASN A 493 -23.77 21.95 -26.77
CA ASN A 493 -23.72 21.77 -25.32
C ASN A 493 -24.30 20.39 -24.94
N HIS A 494 -23.60 19.32 -25.30
CA HIS A 494 -24.02 17.95 -24.98
C HIS A 494 -23.24 17.39 -23.77
N PRO A 495 -23.90 16.66 -22.84
CA PRO A 495 -23.23 16.03 -21.70
C PRO A 495 -22.05 15.13 -22.10
N ASP A 496 -22.19 14.32 -23.16
CA ASP A 496 -21.10 13.45 -23.63
C ASP A 496 -19.88 14.23 -24.15
N THR A 497 -20.09 15.41 -24.76
CA THR A 497 -18.98 16.29 -25.14
C THR A 497 -18.23 16.79 -23.91
N ALA A 498 -18.95 17.13 -22.84
CA ALA A 498 -18.34 17.50 -21.58
C ALA A 498 -17.60 16.34 -20.91
N ALA A 499 -18.15 15.12 -20.98
CA ALA A 499 -17.49 13.91 -20.49
C ALA A 499 -16.18 13.63 -21.24
N THR A 500 -16.15 13.83 -22.56
CA THR A 500 -14.90 13.71 -23.33
C THR A 500 -13.87 14.76 -22.92
N TYR A 501 -14.26 16.03 -22.76
CA TYR A 501 -13.35 17.05 -22.23
C TYR A 501 -12.80 16.68 -20.85
N HIS A 502 -13.65 16.14 -19.96
CA HIS A 502 -13.23 15.65 -18.66
C HIS A 502 -12.19 14.52 -18.78
N HIS A 503 -12.40 13.53 -19.65
CA HIS A 503 -11.43 12.44 -19.83
C HIS A 503 -10.08 12.92 -20.35
N ILE A 504 -10.06 13.81 -21.35
CA ILE A 504 -8.81 14.42 -21.85
C ILE A 504 -8.10 15.18 -20.72
N ALA A 505 -8.86 15.94 -19.92
CA ALA A 505 -8.32 16.68 -18.79
C ALA A 505 -7.69 15.76 -17.72
N VAL A 506 -8.30 14.59 -17.45
CA VAL A 506 -7.74 13.58 -16.54
C VAL A 506 -6.38 13.09 -17.04
N VAL A 507 -6.23 12.80 -18.34
CA VAL A 507 -4.94 12.35 -18.88
C VAL A 507 -3.85 13.41 -18.70
N HIS A 508 -4.14 14.66 -19.05
CA HIS A 508 -3.18 15.75 -18.84
C HIS A 508 -2.90 16.04 -17.36
N HIS A 509 -3.89 15.84 -16.48
CA HIS A 509 -3.69 15.95 -15.04
C HIS A 509 -2.69 14.89 -14.54
N ASP A 510 -2.86 13.63 -14.95
CA ASP A 510 -1.97 12.52 -14.59
C ASP A 510 -0.55 12.66 -15.17
N GLU A 511 -0.37 13.46 -16.22
CA GLU A 511 0.91 13.84 -16.81
C GLU A 511 1.53 15.09 -16.18
N ALA A 512 0.89 15.66 -15.14
CA ALA A 512 1.24 16.94 -14.52
C ALA A 512 1.25 18.13 -15.49
N ASN A 513 0.57 18.01 -16.65
CA ASN A 513 0.32 19.12 -17.56
C ASN A 513 -0.93 19.91 -17.10
N TYR A 514 -0.77 20.59 -15.97
CA TYR A 514 -1.87 21.26 -15.28
C TYR A 514 -2.54 22.39 -16.10
N ALA A 515 -1.79 23.05 -17.00
CA ALA A 515 -2.33 24.11 -17.85
C ALA A 515 -3.38 23.55 -18.82
N ASN A 516 -3.02 22.52 -19.59
CA ASN A 516 -3.96 21.87 -20.52
C ASN A 516 -5.11 21.19 -19.76
N ALA A 517 -4.82 20.55 -18.62
CA ALA A 517 -5.86 19.94 -17.81
C ALA A 517 -6.92 20.97 -17.35
N LEU A 518 -6.49 22.13 -16.85
CA LEU A 518 -7.41 23.20 -16.43
C LEU A 518 -8.23 23.74 -17.60
N ASP A 519 -7.64 23.90 -18.78
CA ASP A 519 -8.37 24.40 -19.95
C ASP A 519 -9.48 23.43 -20.38
N TYR A 520 -9.20 22.13 -20.43
CA TYR A 520 -10.20 21.12 -20.73
C TYR A 520 -11.24 20.95 -19.62
N TYR A 521 -10.84 20.98 -18.34
CA TYR A 521 -11.82 20.97 -17.24
C TYR A 521 -12.73 22.19 -17.24
N ARG A 522 -12.23 23.38 -17.61
CA ARG A 522 -13.06 24.59 -17.76
C ARG A 522 -14.05 24.44 -18.92
N GLN A 523 -13.64 23.86 -20.04
CA GLN A 523 -14.54 23.56 -21.16
C GLN A 523 -15.61 22.53 -20.75
N ALA A 524 -15.24 21.49 -20.02
CA ALA A 524 -16.18 20.52 -19.46
C ALA A 524 -17.18 21.21 -18.52
N LEU A 525 -16.70 22.03 -17.60
CA LEU A 525 -17.53 22.74 -16.61
C LEU A 525 -18.50 23.73 -17.28
N ASP A 526 -18.03 24.54 -18.24
CA ASP A 526 -18.88 25.50 -18.97
C ASP A 526 -19.96 24.78 -19.78
N THR A 527 -19.62 23.64 -20.38
CA THR A 527 -20.59 22.80 -21.11
C THR A 527 -21.63 22.23 -20.15
N GLN A 528 -21.20 21.63 -19.03
CA GLN A 528 -22.09 21.05 -18.02
C GLN A 528 -23.03 22.07 -17.39
N LEU A 529 -22.54 23.27 -17.07
CA LEU A 529 -23.37 24.34 -16.51
C LEU A 529 -24.49 24.81 -17.47
N LYS A 530 -24.33 24.56 -18.77
CA LYS A 530 -25.34 24.91 -19.80
C LYS A 530 -26.32 23.78 -20.09
N CYS A 531 -25.97 22.52 -19.82
CA CYS A 531 -26.80 21.36 -20.17
C CYS A 531 -27.31 20.55 -18.97
N LEU A 532 -26.79 20.77 -17.76
CA LEU A 532 -27.16 20.04 -16.55
C LEU A 532 -27.72 20.98 -15.47
N PRO A 533 -28.56 20.48 -14.54
CA PRO A 533 -28.99 21.23 -13.35
C PRO A 533 -27.79 21.67 -12.48
N GLU A 534 -27.93 22.79 -11.77
CA GLU A 534 -26.83 23.38 -10.97
C GLU A 534 -26.24 22.44 -9.91
N ASN A 535 -27.08 21.56 -9.34
CA ASN A 535 -26.68 20.57 -8.34
C ASN A 535 -26.31 19.19 -8.94
N HIS A 536 -26.04 19.11 -10.24
CA HIS A 536 -25.67 17.83 -10.85
C HIS A 536 -24.31 17.31 -10.35
N LEU A 537 -24.20 16.02 -10.05
CA LEU A 537 -22.98 15.42 -9.48
C LEU A 537 -21.77 15.51 -10.42
N ASP A 538 -21.99 15.53 -11.74
CA ASP A 538 -20.90 15.70 -12.72
C ASP A 538 -20.22 17.08 -12.61
N ILE A 539 -20.98 18.14 -12.28
CA ILE A 539 -20.43 19.47 -12.02
C ILE A 539 -19.54 19.42 -10.78
N ALA A 540 -19.98 18.70 -9.74
CA ALA A 540 -19.21 18.50 -8.52
C ALA A 540 -17.92 17.71 -8.79
N ALA A 541 -17.96 16.71 -9.67
CA ALA A 541 -16.77 15.94 -10.07
C ALA A 541 -15.72 16.83 -10.76
N VAL A 542 -16.12 17.62 -11.76
CA VAL A 542 -15.22 18.56 -12.45
C VAL A 542 -14.69 19.64 -11.51
N CYS A 543 -15.54 20.22 -10.65
CA CYS A 543 -15.10 21.19 -9.65
C CYS A 543 -14.06 20.58 -8.69
N ASN A 544 -14.25 19.33 -8.26
CA ASN A 544 -13.26 18.66 -7.40
C ASN A 544 -11.91 18.51 -8.11
N SER A 545 -11.90 18.07 -9.37
CA SER A 545 -10.66 17.92 -10.15
C SER A 545 -9.94 19.25 -10.38
N ILE A 546 -10.68 20.33 -10.65
CA ILE A 546 -10.10 21.68 -10.74
C ILE A 546 -9.50 22.10 -9.39
N GLY A 547 -10.21 21.83 -8.29
CA GLY A 547 -9.73 22.12 -6.94
C GLY A 547 -8.43 21.38 -6.61
N ASP A 548 -8.34 20.10 -6.99
CA ASP A 548 -7.15 19.27 -6.81
C ASP A 548 -5.94 19.82 -7.59
N ILE A 549 -6.14 20.21 -8.86
CA ILE A 549 -5.07 20.85 -9.64
C ILE A 549 -4.60 22.16 -8.99
N TYR A 550 -5.52 23.02 -8.56
CA TYR A 550 -5.13 24.26 -7.88
C TYR A 550 -4.37 23.98 -6.58
N CYS A 551 -4.72 22.92 -5.85
CA CYS A 551 -3.95 22.47 -4.69
C CYS A 551 -2.53 22.04 -5.09
N SER A 552 -2.38 21.27 -6.17
CA SER A 552 -1.07 20.84 -6.71
C SER A 552 -0.22 22.01 -7.21
N LEU A 553 -0.84 23.07 -7.72
CA LEU A 553 -0.17 24.31 -8.14
C LEU A 553 0.19 25.25 -6.97
N GLY A 554 -0.24 24.95 -5.75
CA GLY A 554 -0.05 25.80 -4.57
C GLY A 554 -1.08 26.94 -4.41
N ASN A 555 -2.08 27.02 -5.29
CA ASN A 555 -3.15 28.03 -5.26
C ASN A 555 -4.30 27.55 -4.36
N TYR A 556 -4.03 27.50 -3.06
CA TYR A 556 -4.91 26.81 -2.13
C TYR A 556 -6.27 27.50 -1.89
N ASN A 557 -6.36 28.82 -2.03
CA ASN A 557 -7.62 29.55 -1.83
C ASN A 557 -8.63 29.23 -2.94
N GLU A 558 -8.16 29.19 -4.19
CA GLU A 558 -8.91 28.75 -5.36
C GLU A 558 -9.31 27.28 -5.20
N ALA A 559 -8.39 26.41 -4.76
CA ALA A 559 -8.68 25.01 -4.47
C ALA A 559 -9.85 24.87 -3.48
N LEU A 560 -9.82 25.59 -2.36
CA LEU A 560 -10.89 25.59 -1.37
C LEU A 560 -12.21 26.13 -1.92
N GLN A 561 -12.19 27.14 -2.81
CA GLN A 561 -13.40 27.67 -3.43
C GLN A 561 -14.13 26.59 -4.23
N TYR A 562 -13.40 25.87 -5.10
CA TYR A 562 -13.97 24.79 -5.90
C TYR A 562 -14.39 23.60 -5.04
N MET A 563 -13.58 23.19 -4.05
CA MET A 563 -13.93 22.07 -3.17
C MET A 563 -15.12 22.37 -2.26
N LYS A 564 -15.27 23.61 -1.76
CA LYS A 564 -16.46 24.04 -1.01
C LYS A 564 -17.72 24.04 -1.89
N ARG A 565 -17.60 24.42 -3.16
CA ARG A 565 -18.70 24.29 -4.14
C ARG A 565 -19.09 22.82 -4.34
N THR A 566 -18.11 21.94 -4.53
CA THR A 566 -18.32 20.47 -4.61
C THR A 566 -19.04 19.93 -3.37
N LEU A 567 -18.60 20.34 -2.18
CA LEU A 567 -19.23 19.95 -0.91
C LEU A 567 -20.70 20.42 -0.86
N GLY A 568 -20.99 21.66 -1.25
CA GLY A 568 -22.36 22.19 -1.30
C GLY A 568 -23.28 21.40 -2.24
N ILE A 569 -22.80 21.07 -3.45
CA ILE A 569 -23.57 20.26 -4.42
C ILE A 569 -23.84 18.85 -3.87
N ARG A 570 -22.83 18.20 -3.27
CA ARG A 570 -22.97 16.86 -2.71
C ARG A 570 -23.91 16.83 -1.50
N LEU A 571 -23.84 17.81 -0.61
CA LEU A 571 -24.77 17.94 0.51
C LEU A 571 -26.23 18.15 0.05
N ALA A 572 -26.43 18.85 -1.07
CA ALA A 572 -27.76 19.08 -1.63
C ALA A 572 -28.34 17.86 -2.37
N SER A 573 -27.48 16.96 -2.86
CA SER A 573 -27.88 15.89 -3.81
C SER A 573 -27.74 14.47 -3.25
N LEU A 574 -27.02 14.28 -2.15
CA LEU A 574 -26.74 12.99 -1.54
C LEU A 574 -27.27 12.92 -0.11
N PRO A 575 -27.58 11.71 0.43
CA PRO A 575 -27.92 11.52 1.83
C PRO A 575 -26.81 12.02 2.78
N GLU A 576 -27.17 12.48 3.98
CA GLU A 576 -26.27 13.14 4.95
C GLU A 576 -25.00 12.32 5.26
N ASN A 577 -25.10 10.99 5.33
CA ASN A 577 -23.99 10.10 5.66
C ASN A 577 -23.36 9.42 4.42
N HIS A 578 -23.59 9.95 3.22
CA HIS A 578 -23.04 9.35 2.00
C HIS A 578 -21.48 9.43 1.98
N PRO A 579 -20.75 8.34 1.65
CA PRO A 579 -19.28 8.31 1.67
C PRO A 579 -18.60 9.40 0.83
N ASP A 580 -19.20 9.81 -0.30
CA ASP A 580 -18.66 10.89 -1.14
C ASP A 580 -18.62 12.26 -0.45
N ILE A 581 -19.46 12.47 0.58
CA ILE A 581 -19.42 13.68 1.42
C ILE A 581 -18.18 13.61 2.34
N ALA A 582 -17.90 12.44 2.93
CA ALA A 582 -16.68 12.26 3.73
C ALA A 582 -15.41 12.46 2.89
N LYS A 583 -15.40 11.95 1.65
CA LYS A 583 -14.27 12.14 0.74
C LYS A 583 -13.95 13.62 0.51
N ILE A 584 -14.96 14.45 0.23
CA ILE A 584 -14.71 15.88 -0.01
C ILE A 584 -14.28 16.61 1.26
N TYR A 585 -14.76 16.22 2.44
CA TYR A 585 -14.22 16.73 3.71
C TYR A 585 -12.74 16.37 3.88
N ALA A 586 -12.35 15.14 3.56
CA ALA A 586 -10.94 14.73 3.61
C ALA A 586 -10.06 15.47 2.58
N ASP A 587 -10.59 15.73 1.38
CA ASP A 587 -9.91 16.51 0.33
C ASP A 587 -9.74 17.98 0.77
N ILE A 588 -10.76 18.60 1.35
CA ILE A 588 -10.66 19.96 1.94
C ILE A 588 -9.63 19.97 3.10
N GLY A 589 -9.65 18.94 3.95
CA GLY A 589 -8.68 18.78 5.03
C GLY A 589 -7.24 18.71 4.51
N LEU A 590 -7.00 18.05 3.36
CA LEU A 590 -5.70 18.03 2.69
C LEU A 590 -5.27 19.44 2.25
N VAL A 591 -6.18 20.22 1.66
CA VAL A 591 -5.86 21.58 1.21
C VAL A 591 -5.46 22.45 2.40
N TYR A 592 -6.22 22.42 3.50
CA TYR A 592 -5.84 23.14 4.72
C TYR A 592 -4.51 22.65 5.31
N GLN A 593 -4.24 21.34 5.28
CA GLN A 593 -2.94 20.80 5.69
C GLN A 593 -1.80 21.36 4.84
N LYS A 594 -1.99 21.43 3.52
CA LYS A 594 -0.99 22.01 2.58
C LYS A 594 -0.84 23.52 2.76
N GLN A 595 -1.89 24.23 3.17
CA GLN A 595 -1.85 25.63 3.60
C GLN A 595 -1.20 25.85 4.98
N GLY A 596 -0.90 24.78 5.74
CA GLY A 596 -0.41 24.89 7.11
C GLY A 596 -1.47 25.27 8.15
N ASP A 597 -2.76 25.31 7.78
CA ASP A 597 -3.87 25.48 8.74
C ASP A 597 -4.28 24.11 9.31
N PHE A 598 -3.43 23.60 10.19
CA PHE A 598 -3.58 22.27 10.78
C PHE A 598 -4.87 22.13 11.61
N LYS A 599 -5.39 23.23 12.17
CA LYS A 599 -6.62 23.21 12.97
C LYS A 599 -7.84 22.96 12.10
N ASN A 600 -8.03 23.73 11.03
CA ASN A 600 -9.14 23.50 10.10
C ASN A 600 -8.99 22.16 9.37
N ALA A 601 -7.76 21.73 9.10
CA ALA A 601 -7.48 20.41 8.54
C ALA A 601 -8.01 19.27 9.43
N LEU A 602 -7.75 19.32 10.75
CA LEU A 602 -8.27 18.34 11.71
C LEU A 602 -9.79 18.38 11.80
N GLU A 603 -10.41 19.56 11.88
CA GLU A 603 -11.87 19.69 11.96
C GLU A 603 -12.57 19.03 10.76
N HIS A 604 -12.04 19.21 9.55
CA HIS A 604 -12.61 18.57 8.36
C HIS A 604 -12.36 17.06 8.31
N LEU A 605 -11.20 16.57 8.77
CA LEU A 605 -10.96 15.13 8.88
C LEU A 605 -11.82 14.47 9.96
N GLU A 606 -12.12 15.17 11.07
CA GLU A 606 -13.06 14.70 12.09
C GLU A 606 -14.48 14.58 11.53
N ASN A 607 -14.91 15.53 10.70
CA ASN A 607 -16.18 15.44 9.99
C ASN A 607 -16.22 14.28 8.99
N ALA A 608 -15.14 14.05 8.25
CA ALA A 608 -15.00 12.89 7.36
C ALA A 608 -15.09 11.58 8.17
N LEU A 609 -14.31 11.45 9.24
CA LEU A 609 -14.29 10.29 10.12
C LEU A 609 -15.67 10.00 10.72
N ARG A 610 -16.39 11.03 11.17
CA ARG A 610 -17.75 10.90 11.73
C ARG A 610 -18.74 10.28 10.73
N ILE A 611 -18.65 10.68 9.46
CA ILE A 611 -19.51 10.11 8.41
C ILE A 611 -19.06 8.68 8.10
N GLU A 612 -17.76 8.47 7.86
CA GLU A 612 -17.18 7.16 7.55
C GLU A 612 -17.49 6.12 8.62
N SER A 613 -17.37 6.45 9.91
CA SER A 613 -17.67 5.53 11.01
C SER A 613 -19.15 5.15 11.13
N LYS A 614 -20.06 5.89 10.48
CA LYS A 614 -21.49 5.57 10.46
C LYS A 614 -21.89 4.73 9.25
N CYS A 615 -21.27 4.95 8.09
CA CYS A 615 -21.69 4.33 6.83
C CYS A 615 -20.75 3.23 6.32
N LEU A 616 -19.52 3.14 6.83
CA LEU A 616 -18.52 2.17 6.40
C LEU A 616 -18.24 1.13 7.50
N PRO A 617 -17.91 -0.13 7.14
CA PRO A 617 -17.44 -1.13 8.09
C PRO A 617 -16.16 -0.68 8.83
N ASP A 618 -15.95 -1.16 10.05
CA ASP A 618 -14.79 -0.81 10.90
C ASP A 618 -13.43 -1.11 10.26
N ASN A 619 -13.38 -2.04 9.31
CA ASN A 619 -12.17 -2.42 8.57
C ASN A 619 -12.03 -1.71 7.21
N HIS A 620 -12.84 -0.69 6.93
CA HIS A 620 -12.86 -0.04 5.62
C HIS A 620 -11.58 0.80 5.36
N PRO A 621 -10.95 0.71 4.17
CA PRO A 621 -9.70 1.43 3.86
C PRO A 621 -9.77 2.97 4.00
N ASN A 622 -10.94 3.57 3.77
CA ASN A 622 -11.15 5.01 3.95
C ASN A 622 -10.93 5.45 5.41
N LEU A 623 -11.44 4.69 6.40
CA LEU A 623 -11.21 4.99 7.82
C LEU A 623 -9.72 4.99 8.13
N ALA A 624 -8.98 3.99 7.64
CA ALA A 624 -7.54 3.95 7.81
C ALA A 624 -6.84 5.15 7.17
N ARG A 625 -7.27 5.57 5.97
CA ARG A 625 -6.73 6.75 5.27
C ARG A 625 -6.97 8.04 6.07
N THR A 626 -8.14 8.19 6.67
CA THR A 626 -8.48 9.35 7.51
C THR A 626 -7.62 9.39 8.77
N TYR A 627 -7.49 8.27 9.50
CA TYR A 627 -6.59 8.17 10.65
C TYR A 627 -5.11 8.43 10.30
N HIS A 628 -4.64 7.94 9.15
CA HIS A 628 -3.28 8.21 8.67
C HIS A 628 -3.05 9.72 8.47
N ARG A 629 -4.00 10.42 7.82
CA ARG A 629 -3.93 11.87 7.59
C ARG A 629 -3.97 12.66 8.91
N MET A 630 -4.84 12.29 9.83
CA MET A 630 -4.87 12.89 11.18
C MET A 630 -3.53 12.70 11.90
N GLY A 631 -2.93 11.50 11.80
CA GLY A 631 -1.60 11.24 12.35
C GLY A 631 -0.52 12.14 11.75
N SER A 632 -0.54 12.35 10.43
CA SER A 632 0.36 13.27 9.74
C SER A 632 0.21 14.72 10.25
N ILE A 633 -1.01 15.20 10.45
CA ILE A 633 -1.26 16.55 10.97
C ILE A 633 -0.82 16.67 12.44
N HIS A 634 -1.10 15.67 13.28
CA HIS A 634 -0.61 15.64 14.65
C HIS A 634 0.92 15.68 14.73
N ARG A 635 1.61 14.98 13.81
CA ARG A 635 3.07 15.08 13.68
C ARG A 635 3.49 16.52 13.35
N SER A 636 2.84 17.17 12.39
CA SER A 636 3.14 18.57 12.03
C SER A 636 2.89 19.57 13.18
N LEU A 637 1.98 19.26 14.09
CA LEU A 637 1.72 20.05 15.30
C LEU A 637 2.69 19.76 16.47
N GLY A 638 3.58 18.77 16.33
CA GLY A 638 4.44 18.29 17.42
C GLY A 638 3.75 17.36 18.42
N ASN A 639 2.49 16.98 18.18
CA ASN A 639 1.71 16.06 19.02
C ASN A 639 2.05 14.59 18.70
N TYR A 640 3.31 14.19 18.90
CA TYR A 640 3.83 12.90 18.44
C TYR A 640 3.10 11.68 19.04
N THR A 641 2.58 11.78 20.26
CA THR A 641 1.82 10.69 20.91
C THR A 641 0.50 10.40 20.21
N GLU A 642 -0.31 11.43 19.93
CA GLU A 642 -1.56 11.29 19.18
C GLU A 642 -1.31 10.94 17.70
N ALA A 643 -0.17 11.38 17.15
CA ALA A 643 0.27 10.97 15.81
C ALA A 643 0.48 9.45 15.73
N LEU A 644 1.29 8.88 16.64
CA LEU A 644 1.53 7.44 16.70
C LEU A 644 0.24 6.64 16.96
N LYS A 645 -0.64 7.13 17.85
CA LYS A 645 -1.92 6.49 18.13
C LYS A 645 -2.82 6.42 16.90
N SER A 646 -2.95 7.53 16.16
CA SER A 646 -3.75 7.59 14.93
C SER A 646 -3.15 6.71 13.82
N MET A 647 -1.83 6.74 13.64
CA MET A 647 -1.13 5.90 12.65
C MET A 647 -1.24 4.41 12.98
N ASN A 648 -1.10 4.02 14.25
CA ASN A 648 -1.31 2.63 14.69
C ASN A 648 -2.75 2.17 14.46
N LYS A 649 -3.75 3.05 14.67
CA LYS A 649 -5.15 2.73 14.36
C LYS A 649 -5.38 2.50 12.87
N SER A 650 -4.77 3.32 12.01
CA SER A 650 -4.77 3.09 10.55
C SER A 650 -4.23 1.71 10.19
N ILE A 651 -3.09 1.32 10.78
CA ILE A 651 -2.48 0.00 10.53
C ILE A 651 -3.37 -1.14 11.02
N GLU A 652 -3.97 -1.03 12.21
CA GLU A 652 -4.90 -2.03 12.76
C GLU A 652 -6.08 -2.27 11.81
N ILE A 653 -6.67 -1.20 11.26
CA ILE A 653 -7.79 -1.28 10.31
C ILE A 653 -7.35 -1.97 9.01
N ARG A 654 -6.18 -1.60 8.47
CA ARG A 654 -5.65 -2.18 7.22
C ARG A 654 -5.35 -3.66 7.35
N PHE A 655 -4.79 -4.10 8.49
CA PHE A 655 -4.57 -5.53 8.75
C PHE A 655 -5.87 -6.33 8.87
N LYS A 656 -6.97 -5.70 9.30
CA LYS A 656 -8.30 -6.34 9.39
C LYS A 656 -9.07 -6.34 8.07
N SER A 657 -8.63 -5.59 7.06
CA SER A 657 -9.27 -5.55 5.75
C SER A 657 -8.84 -6.76 4.91
N SER A 658 -9.77 -7.39 4.18
CA SER A 658 -9.49 -8.56 3.32
C SER A 658 -8.65 -8.21 2.08
N SER A 659 -8.50 -6.93 1.79
CA SER A 659 -7.51 -6.42 0.85
C SER A 659 -6.18 -6.24 1.56
N GLU A 660 -5.20 -7.08 1.23
CA GLU A 660 -3.81 -6.90 1.65
C GLU A 660 -3.20 -5.63 1.02
N ASP A 661 -3.61 -4.44 1.49
CA ASP A 661 -3.08 -3.14 1.07
C ASP A 661 -1.73 -2.88 1.75
N TYR A 662 -0.77 -3.77 1.47
CA TYR A 662 0.60 -3.73 1.98
C TYR A 662 1.28 -2.40 1.70
N ASN A 663 0.92 -1.74 0.59
CA ASN A 663 1.47 -0.46 0.19
C ASN A 663 1.09 0.67 1.14
N ALA A 664 -0.19 0.79 1.49
CA ALA A 664 -0.60 1.81 2.43
C ALA A 664 -0.15 1.53 3.87
N ILE A 665 0.04 0.26 4.23
CA ILE A 665 0.71 -0.12 5.49
C ILE A 665 2.16 0.36 5.48
N ALA A 666 2.91 0.10 4.40
CA ALA A 666 4.29 0.56 4.23
C ALA A 666 4.36 2.10 4.33
N MET A 667 3.48 2.84 3.65
CA MET A 667 3.40 4.30 3.77
C MET A 667 3.17 4.76 5.21
N THR A 668 2.31 4.06 5.98
CA THR A 668 2.06 4.43 7.37
C THR A 668 3.25 4.12 8.27
N TYR A 669 3.96 3.00 8.06
CA TYR A 669 5.20 2.72 8.79
C TYR A 669 6.31 3.74 8.47
N ASN A 670 6.40 4.22 7.24
CA ASN A 670 7.33 5.27 6.86
C ASN A 670 7.05 6.60 7.59
N GLU A 671 5.78 6.93 7.86
CA GLU A 671 5.43 8.10 8.68
C GLU A 671 5.70 7.86 10.17
N ILE A 672 5.45 6.65 10.69
CA ILE A 672 5.81 6.29 12.08
C ILE A 672 7.33 6.40 12.28
N ALA A 673 8.12 5.94 11.31
CA ALA A 673 9.57 6.08 11.32
C ALA A 673 10.00 7.55 11.43
N GLN A 674 9.38 8.44 10.65
CA GLN A 674 9.62 9.88 10.75
C GLN A 674 9.25 10.44 12.13
N VAL A 675 8.12 10.03 12.72
CA VAL A 675 7.76 10.46 14.10
C VAL A 675 8.84 10.03 15.10
N HIS A 676 9.35 8.80 15.01
CA HIS A 676 10.45 8.34 15.86
C HIS A 676 11.74 9.11 15.62
N ALA A 677 12.05 9.47 14.38
CA ALA A 677 13.21 10.31 14.05
C ALA A 677 13.09 11.70 14.70
N TYR A 678 11.92 12.35 14.63
CA TYR A 678 11.66 13.63 15.29
C TYR A 678 11.76 13.57 16.82
N LEU A 679 11.48 12.41 17.42
CA LEU A 679 11.67 12.16 18.86
C LEU A 679 13.14 11.87 19.23
N GLY A 680 14.06 11.77 18.25
CA GLY A 680 15.45 11.37 18.47
C GLY A 680 15.65 9.86 18.64
N ASN A 681 14.61 9.06 18.41
CA ASN A 681 14.65 7.59 18.52
C ASN A 681 15.14 6.97 17.20
N HIS A 682 16.36 7.33 16.79
CA HIS A 682 16.99 6.95 15.51
C HIS A 682 16.96 5.44 15.23
N THR A 683 17.23 4.60 16.24
CA THR A 683 17.20 3.14 16.11
C THR A 683 15.81 2.61 15.75
N GLU A 684 14.75 3.12 16.40
CA GLU A 684 13.38 2.72 16.09
C GLU A 684 12.92 3.25 14.74
N ALA A 685 13.29 4.48 14.39
CA ALA A 685 13.04 5.03 13.05
C ALA A 685 13.59 4.09 11.97
N MET A 686 14.84 3.66 12.10
CA MET A 686 15.48 2.73 11.17
C MET A 686 14.79 1.35 11.14
N ASN A 687 14.31 0.85 12.28
CA ASN A 687 13.54 -0.41 12.32
C ASN A 687 12.24 -0.30 11.52
N TYR A 688 11.50 0.81 11.63
CA TYR A 688 10.28 1.02 10.86
C TYR A 688 10.55 1.27 9.36
N TYR A 689 11.65 1.93 9.00
CA TYR A 689 12.09 2.00 7.60
C TYR A 689 12.39 0.61 7.02
N LYS A 690 13.06 -0.27 7.79
CA LYS A 690 13.30 -1.67 7.38
C LYS A 690 12.00 -2.46 7.22
N LYS A 691 11.03 -2.29 8.13
CA LYS A 691 9.69 -2.89 7.98
C LYS A 691 8.99 -2.41 6.70
N THR A 692 9.05 -1.11 6.43
CA THR A 692 8.53 -0.50 5.20
C THR A 692 9.16 -1.13 3.97
N HIS A 693 10.49 -1.28 3.97
CA HIS A 693 11.25 -1.92 2.90
C HIS A 693 10.77 -3.35 2.63
N SER A 694 10.70 -4.18 3.69
CA SER A 694 10.30 -5.59 3.57
C SER A 694 8.87 -5.76 3.04
N ILE A 695 7.93 -4.91 3.46
CA ILE A 695 6.53 -4.99 3.02
C ILE A 695 6.40 -4.53 1.56
N THR A 696 7.12 -3.48 1.18
CA THR A 696 7.12 -2.98 -0.20
C THR A 696 7.68 -4.04 -1.15
N LEU A 697 8.70 -4.80 -0.73
CA LEU A 697 9.28 -5.92 -1.50
C LEU A 697 8.31 -7.09 -1.73
N MET A 698 7.31 -7.29 -0.86
CA MET A 698 6.30 -8.32 -1.05
C MET A 698 5.37 -8.01 -2.22
N SER A 699 5.14 -6.72 -2.50
CA SER A 699 4.20 -6.25 -3.53
C SER A 699 4.89 -5.81 -4.83
N PHE A 700 6.15 -5.38 -4.74
CA PHE A 700 6.84 -4.74 -5.86
C PHE A 700 8.31 -5.12 -5.96
N SER A 701 8.85 -5.03 -7.19
CA SER A 701 10.30 -5.14 -7.42
C SER A 701 11.07 -3.95 -6.82
N GLU A 702 12.34 -4.15 -6.49
CA GLU A 702 13.23 -3.12 -5.91
C GLU A 702 13.34 -1.82 -6.72
N ASN A 703 12.98 -1.86 -8.00
CA ASN A 703 12.98 -0.69 -8.87
C ASN A 703 11.66 0.11 -8.80
N HIS A 704 10.68 -0.30 -8.01
CA HIS A 704 9.39 0.39 -7.95
C HIS A 704 9.49 1.77 -7.30
N ILE A 705 8.72 2.73 -7.80
CA ILE A 705 8.71 4.14 -7.35
C ILE A 705 8.49 4.30 -5.84
N GLY A 706 7.78 3.36 -5.20
CA GLY A 706 7.58 3.35 -3.75
C GLY A 706 8.86 3.32 -2.92
N PHE A 707 9.96 2.78 -3.46
CA PHE A 707 11.26 2.76 -2.77
C PHE A 707 11.97 4.13 -2.80
N ALA A 708 11.65 5.02 -3.73
CA ALA A 708 12.32 6.31 -3.83
C ALA A 708 12.10 7.18 -2.58
N ASN A 709 10.85 7.29 -2.11
CA ASN A 709 10.52 8.04 -0.89
C ASN A 709 11.11 7.40 0.38
N LEU A 710 11.08 6.06 0.46
CA LEU A 710 11.67 5.32 1.57
C LEU A 710 13.18 5.58 1.66
N TYR A 711 13.91 5.42 0.55
CA TYR A 711 15.36 5.64 0.53
C TYR A 711 15.72 7.10 0.79
N ASN A 712 14.91 8.06 0.33
CA ASN A 712 15.09 9.46 0.68
C ASN A 712 14.99 9.69 2.20
N ASN A 713 14.00 9.11 2.87
CA ASN A 713 13.83 9.27 4.30
C ASN A 713 14.93 8.55 5.11
N MET A 714 15.34 7.36 4.67
CA MET A 714 16.52 6.68 5.24
C MET A 714 17.79 7.51 5.08
N ALA A 715 17.97 8.17 3.93
CA ALA A 715 19.12 9.03 3.69
C ALA A 715 19.13 10.27 4.60
N ILE A 716 17.97 10.88 4.85
CA ILE A 716 17.83 11.98 5.83
C ILE A 716 18.23 11.50 7.22
N GLU A 717 17.75 10.32 7.62
CA GLU A 717 18.08 9.72 8.92
C GLU A 717 19.60 9.47 9.07
N TYR A 718 20.27 8.94 8.04
CA TYR A 718 21.73 8.81 8.05
C TYR A 718 22.45 10.16 8.10
N LYS A 719 21.95 11.18 7.41
CA LYS A 719 22.50 12.54 7.47
C LYS A 719 22.39 13.11 8.89
N ASP A 720 21.26 12.91 9.56
CA ASP A 720 21.04 13.41 10.93
C ASP A 720 21.94 12.69 11.95
N GLN A 721 22.28 11.42 11.68
CA GLN A 721 23.32 10.66 12.39
C GLN A 721 24.77 11.01 11.96
N GLN A 722 24.95 11.96 11.04
CA GLN A 722 26.24 12.38 10.46
C GLN A 722 26.97 11.31 9.62
N ASP A 723 26.30 10.23 9.22
CA ASP A 723 26.80 9.28 8.22
C ASP A 723 26.47 9.78 6.81
N TYR A 724 27.24 10.78 6.39
CA TYR A 724 27.03 11.43 5.09
C TYR A 724 27.29 10.49 3.90
N SER A 725 28.11 9.45 4.07
CA SER A 725 28.39 8.45 3.03
C SER A 725 27.14 7.64 2.67
N GLU A 726 26.49 7.05 3.67
CA GLU A 726 25.27 6.29 3.44
C GLU A 726 24.11 7.18 3.04
N ALA A 727 24.02 8.40 3.58
CA ALA A 727 23.04 9.39 3.13
C ALA A 727 23.13 9.62 1.60
N LEU A 728 24.33 9.90 1.08
CA LEU A 728 24.53 10.10 -0.36
C LEU A 728 24.24 8.83 -1.18
N ASN A 729 24.55 7.64 -0.64
CA ASN A 729 24.25 6.36 -1.29
C ASN A 729 22.74 6.15 -1.48
N TYR A 730 21.95 6.33 -0.42
CA TYR A 730 20.50 6.18 -0.49
C TYR A 730 19.81 7.28 -1.31
N PHE A 731 20.29 8.53 -1.28
CA PHE A 731 19.78 9.56 -2.19
C PHE A 731 20.04 9.22 -3.66
N LYS A 732 21.20 8.64 -4.00
CA LYS A 732 21.47 8.17 -5.37
C LYS A 732 20.51 7.07 -5.80
N LYS A 733 20.27 6.07 -4.93
CA LYS A 733 19.27 5.01 -5.20
C LYS A 733 17.88 5.58 -5.44
N ALA A 734 17.45 6.56 -4.64
CA ALA A 734 16.16 7.22 -4.82
C ALA A 734 16.07 7.91 -6.20
N ILE A 735 17.11 8.64 -6.61
CA ILE A 735 17.16 9.31 -7.92
C ILE A 735 17.16 8.29 -9.07
N GLU A 736 17.94 7.21 -8.97
CA GLU A 736 18.02 6.18 -10.01
C GLU A 736 16.67 5.49 -10.24
N ILE A 737 15.91 5.27 -9.18
CA ILE A 737 14.53 4.76 -9.26
C ILE A 737 13.63 5.81 -9.91
N GLN A 738 13.61 7.03 -9.40
CA GLN A 738 12.75 8.10 -9.91
C GLN A 738 12.97 8.36 -11.41
N ALA A 739 14.24 8.36 -11.85
CA ALA A 739 14.64 8.62 -13.24
C ALA A 739 14.13 7.58 -14.24
N LYS A 740 13.68 6.40 -13.79
CA LYS A 740 13.08 5.36 -14.64
C LYS A 740 11.59 5.61 -14.91
N PHE A 741 10.89 6.32 -14.04
CA PHE A 741 9.42 6.44 -14.09
C PHE A 741 8.92 7.85 -14.34
N LEU A 742 9.71 8.87 -13.99
CA LEU A 742 9.32 10.27 -14.14
C LEU A 742 10.23 10.99 -15.14
N PRO A 743 9.68 11.95 -15.90
CA PRO A 743 10.49 12.83 -16.74
C PRO A 743 11.60 13.49 -15.91
N ARG A 744 12.75 13.75 -16.53
CA ARG A 744 13.91 14.35 -15.85
C ARG A 744 13.60 15.70 -15.18
N ASN A 745 12.61 16.42 -15.70
CA ASN A 745 12.21 17.75 -15.21
C ASN A 745 11.03 17.68 -14.24
N HIS A 746 10.68 16.49 -13.73
CA HIS A 746 9.61 16.36 -12.75
C HIS A 746 9.99 17.03 -11.41
N PRO A 747 9.10 17.82 -10.78
CA PRO A 747 9.38 18.55 -9.54
C PRO A 747 9.97 17.69 -8.41
N ASP A 748 9.52 16.44 -8.26
CA ASP A 748 10.03 15.52 -7.23
C ASP A 748 11.54 15.25 -7.34
N VAL A 749 12.09 15.28 -8.55
CA VAL A 749 13.54 15.10 -8.78
C VAL A 749 14.34 16.24 -8.14
N ALA A 750 13.78 17.46 -8.13
CA ALA A 750 14.41 18.63 -7.53
C ALA A 750 14.57 18.50 -6.01
N SER A 751 13.65 17.79 -5.34
CA SER A 751 13.70 17.57 -3.90
C SER A 751 14.88 16.68 -3.51
N PHE A 752 15.18 15.64 -4.30
CA PHE A 752 16.37 14.81 -4.05
C PHE A 752 17.67 15.58 -4.27
N TYR A 753 17.76 16.40 -5.33
CA TYR A 753 18.93 17.26 -5.53
C TYR A 753 19.11 18.27 -4.39
N SER A 754 18.01 18.86 -3.89
CA SER A 754 18.07 19.73 -2.72
C SER A 754 18.60 18.99 -1.49
N ASN A 755 18.16 17.75 -1.26
CA ASN A 755 18.63 16.96 -0.12
C ASN A 755 20.11 16.57 -0.24
N ILE A 756 20.58 16.21 -1.43
CA ILE A 756 22.02 15.99 -1.69
C ILE A 756 22.81 17.28 -1.44
N GLY A 757 22.30 18.43 -1.89
CA GLY A 757 22.87 19.75 -1.60
C GLY A 757 23.00 20.00 -0.10
N SER A 758 21.97 19.64 0.68
CA SER A 758 21.97 19.74 2.15
C SER A 758 23.03 18.84 2.80
N VAL A 759 23.26 17.62 2.29
CA VAL A 759 24.36 16.76 2.78
C VAL A 759 25.72 17.39 2.53
N HIS A 760 25.95 17.90 1.31
CA HIS A 760 27.20 18.58 1.01
C HIS A 760 27.39 19.86 1.83
N GLN A 761 26.31 20.59 2.11
CA GLN A 761 26.35 21.74 3.02
C GLN A 761 26.76 21.31 4.43
N ALA A 762 26.18 20.24 4.98
CA ALA A 762 26.52 19.72 6.31
C ALA A 762 27.99 19.26 6.42
N GLN A 763 28.56 18.78 5.31
CA GLN A 763 29.98 18.45 5.19
C GLN A 763 30.91 19.68 5.04
N GLY A 764 30.35 20.88 4.85
CA GLY A 764 31.12 22.10 4.52
C GLY A 764 31.54 22.19 3.04
N ASN A 765 31.06 21.30 2.17
CA ASN A 765 31.32 21.28 0.74
C ASN A 765 30.41 22.27 -0.01
N TYR A 766 30.50 23.56 0.33
CA TYR A 766 29.55 24.59 -0.11
C TYR A 766 29.47 24.79 -1.64
N SER A 767 30.57 24.61 -2.37
CA SER A 767 30.60 24.73 -3.84
C SER A 767 29.81 23.62 -4.53
N GLU A 768 29.88 22.39 -4.02
CA GLU A 768 29.12 21.27 -4.56
C GLU A 768 27.64 21.36 -4.14
N ALA A 769 27.37 21.79 -2.91
CA ALA A 769 26.02 22.10 -2.45
C ALA A 769 25.33 23.13 -3.36
N LEU A 770 26.03 24.20 -3.73
CA LEU A 770 25.50 25.24 -4.64
C LEU A 770 25.06 24.63 -5.98
N LYS A 771 25.90 23.81 -6.62
CA LYS A 771 25.57 23.16 -7.90
C LYS A 771 24.30 22.34 -7.82
N TYR A 772 24.08 21.61 -6.72
CA TYR A 772 22.90 20.79 -6.54
C TYR A 772 21.64 21.63 -6.27
N PHE A 773 21.75 22.70 -5.47
CA PHE A 773 20.64 23.62 -5.27
C PHE A 773 20.26 24.39 -6.54
N GLU A 774 21.23 24.79 -7.36
CA GLU A 774 20.97 25.42 -8.67
C GLU A 774 20.28 24.47 -9.64
N LYS A 775 20.69 23.18 -9.67
CA LYS A 775 19.98 22.15 -10.44
C LYS A 775 18.53 21.97 -9.98
N ALA A 776 18.31 21.90 -8.66
CA ALA A 776 16.97 21.79 -8.11
C ALA A 776 16.11 23.02 -8.46
N LEU A 777 16.67 24.23 -8.36
CA LEU A 777 15.99 25.47 -8.74
C LEU A 777 15.64 25.49 -10.23
N ALA A 778 16.55 25.09 -11.12
CA ALA A 778 16.30 25.05 -12.55
C ALA A 778 15.12 24.13 -12.91
N ILE A 779 15.07 22.93 -12.32
CA ILE A 779 13.96 21.98 -12.51
C ILE A 779 12.64 22.60 -12.04
N ARG A 780 12.63 23.22 -10.85
CA ARG A 780 11.42 23.85 -10.28
C ARG A 780 10.93 25.03 -11.10
N LEU A 781 11.82 25.87 -11.64
CA LEU A 781 11.45 26.98 -12.51
C LEU A 781 10.85 26.52 -13.84
N GLU A 782 11.25 25.36 -14.36
CA GLU A 782 10.70 24.81 -15.60
C GLU A 782 9.34 24.12 -15.40
N SER A 783 9.12 23.51 -14.22
CA SER A 783 7.99 22.59 -13.99
C SER A 783 6.87 23.15 -13.09
N LEU A 784 7.13 24.21 -12.34
CA LEU A 784 6.19 24.79 -11.38
C LEU A 784 5.80 26.22 -11.79
N SER A 785 4.70 26.72 -11.21
CA SER A 785 4.31 28.12 -11.40
C SER A 785 5.37 29.07 -10.81
N GLU A 786 5.54 30.27 -11.38
CA GLU A 786 6.59 31.23 -10.96
C GLU A 786 6.55 31.58 -9.46
N ASN A 787 5.37 31.46 -8.83
CA ASN A 787 5.18 31.74 -7.42
C ASN A 787 5.13 30.46 -6.57
N HIS A 788 5.49 29.28 -7.07
CA HIS A 788 5.37 28.05 -6.28
C HIS A 788 6.28 28.09 -5.02
N PRO A 789 5.79 27.68 -3.84
CA PRO A 789 6.55 27.74 -2.59
C PRO A 789 7.94 27.09 -2.65
N ASP A 790 8.06 25.95 -3.34
CA ASP A 790 9.33 25.22 -3.45
C ASP A 790 10.42 25.98 -4.22
N ILE A 791 10.05 26.94 -5.07
CA ILE A 791 11.01 27.87 -5.71
C ILE A 791 11.56 28.83 -4.63
N GLY A 792 10.71 29.30 -3.73
CA GLY A 792 11.10 30.11 -2.58
C GLY A 792 12.08 29.38 -1.65
N ASP A 793 11.82 28.09 -1.40
CA ASP A 793 12.72 27.23 -0.61
C ASP A 793 14.08 27.06 -1.29
N SER A 794 14.10 26.84 -2.62
CA SER A 794 15.35 26.75 -3.39
C SER A 794 16.19 28.03 -3.28
N TYR A 795 15.58 29.20 -3.40
CA TYR A 795 16.30 30.47 -3.23
C TYR A 795 16.82 30.65 -1.81
N SER A 796 16.07 30.23 -0.80
CA SER A 796 16.51 30.26 0.60
C SER A 796 17.72 29.33 0.83
N ASN A 797 17.73 28.14 0.24
CA ASN A 797 18.87 27.22 0.33
C ASN A 797 20.14 27.82 -0.32
N ILE A 798 20.01 28.47 -1.48
CA ILE A 798 21.14 29.16 -2.14
C ILE A 798 21.64 30.33 -1.28
N SER A 799 20.73 31.12 -0.69
CA SER A 799 21.05 32.19 0.26
C SER A 799 21.94 31.70 1.41
N VAL A 800 21.57 30.56 2.02
CA VAL A 800 22.33 29.94 3.11
C VAL A 800 23.75 29.55 2.67
N ILE A 801 23.95 29.10 1.42
CA ILE A 801 25.28 28.79 0.88
C ILE A 801 26.14 30.04 0.68
N TYR A 802 25.58 31.15 0.22
CA TYR A 802 26.32 32.41 0.15
C TYR A 802 26.68 32.94 1.53
N PHE A 803 25.78 32.78 2.51
CA PHE A 803 26.00 33.18 3.89
C PHE A 803 27.16 32.41 4.55
N PHE A 804 27.12 31.06 4.55
CA PHE A 804 28.14 30.26 5.23
C PHE A 804 29.39 30.01 4.40
N GLY A 805 29.23 29.72 3.11
CA GLY A 805 30.32 29.29 2.24
C GLY A 805 31.19 30.43 1.70
N HIS A 806 30.60 31.61 1.50
CA HIS A 806 31.30 32.76 0.89
C HIS A 806 31.40 33.96 1.83
N SER A 807 30.73 33.94 2.99
CA SER A 807 30.55 35.11 3.86
C SER A 807 30.01 36.34 3.12
N ASP A 808 29.32 36.12 1.99
CA ASP A 808 28.75 37.19 1.17
C ASP A 808 27.32 37.44 1.62
N TYR A 809 27.20 38.26 2.66
CA TYR A 809 25.90 38.64 3.23
C TYR A 809 25.04 39.45 2.25
N THR A 810 25.62 40.03 1.19
CA THR A 810 24.88 40.86 0.23
C THR A 810 24.15 39.99 -0.78
N GLU A 811 24.85 39.02 -1.38
CA GLU A 811 24.20 38.05 -2.28
C GLU A 811 23.27 37.11 -1.49
N ALA A 812 23.64 36.70 -0.27
CA ALA A 812 22.74 35.94 0.61
C ALA A 812 21.42 36.68 0.83
N LEU A 813 21.49 37.98 1.18
CA LEU A 813 20.30 38.81 1.39
C LEU A 813 19.42 38.87 0.12
N LYS A 814 20.02 39.10 -1.05
CA LYS A 814 19.31 39.18 -2.33
C LYS A 814 18.56 37.88 -2.68
N TYR A 815 19.18 36.73 -2.48
CA TYR A 815 18.51 35.45 -2.70
C TYR A 815 17.42 35.19 -1.64
N GLN A 816 17.68 35.55 -0.39
CA GLN A 816 16.70 35.41 0.69
C GLN A 816 15.47 36.28 0.46
N GLU A 817 15.65 37.54 0.02
CA GLU A 817 14.58 38.47 -0.31
C GLU A 817 13.71 37.92 -1.45
N LYS A 818 14.32 37.38 -2.51
CA LYS A 818 13.57 36.74 -3.60
C LYS A 818 12.77 35.54 -3.10
N GLY A 819 13.39 34.66 -2.32
CA GLY A 819 12.73 33.48 -1.77
C GLY A 819 11.54 33.85 -0.89
N LEU A 820 11.74 34.78 0.04
CA LEU A 820 10.70 35.26 0.94
C LEU A 820 9.57 35.99 0.20
N GLN A 821 9.88 36.80 -0.82
CA GLN A 821 8.85 37.46 -1.65
C GLN A 821 7.96 36.45 -2.39
N ILE A 822 8.52 35.35 -2.88
CA ILE A 822 7.73 34.28 -3.49
C ILE A 822 6.81 33.65 -2.45
N LEU A 823 7.36 33.23 -1.31
CA LEU A 823 6.58 32.63 -0.22
C LEU A 823 5.44 33.54 0.26
N LEU A 824 5.68 34.85 0.42
CA LEU A 824 4.66 35.81 0.83
C LEU A 824 3.56 36.04 -0.22
N LYS A 825 3.83 35.77 -1.50
CA LYS A 825 2.83 35.90 -2.58
C LYS A 825 1.92 34.68 -2.69
N CYS A 826 2.46 33.48 -2.50
CA CYS A 826 1.74 32.24 -2.75
C CYS A 826 1.17 31.58 -1.49
N LEU A 827 1.76 31.84 -0.33
CA LEU A 827 1.32 31.26 0.93
C LEU A 827 0.51 32.27 1.74
N PRO A 828 -0.45 31.81 2.55
CA PRO A 828 -1.10 32.65 3.55
C PRO A 828 -0.07 33.35 4.45
N GLU A 829 -0.38 34.56 4.92
CA GLU A 829 0.52 35.42 5.72
C GLU A 829 1.13 34.70 6.96
N HIS A 830 0.43 33.69 7.48
CA HIS A 830 0.85 32.91 8.65
C HIS A 830 1.22 31.47 8.33
N HIS A 831 1.65 31.20 7.09
CA HIS A 831 2.08 29.86 6.72
C HIS A 831 3.42 29.49 7.39
N PRO A 832 3.56 28.26 7.95
CA PRO A 832 4.79 27.84 8.63
C PRO A 832 6.09 27.98 7.81
N LYS A 833 6.09 27.67 6.51
CA LYS A 833 7.27 27.88 5.63
C LYS A 833 7.81 29.32 5.60
N ILE A 834 7.01 30.34 5.91
CA ILE A 834 7.47 31.74 5.95
C ILE A 834 8.39 31.99 7.17
N ILE A 835 8.24 31.18 8.23
CA ILE A 835 9.02 31.27 9.47
C ILE A 835 10.51 31.21 9.15
N ASP A 836 10.96 30.20 8.41
CA ASP A 836 12.38 30.01 8.06
C ASP A 836 12.92 31.18 7.23
N GLY A 837 12.07 31.70 6.33
CA GLY A 837 12.39 32.88 5.53
C GLY A 837 12.73 34.11 6.39
N TYR A 838 11.88 34.40 7.38
CA TYR A 838 12.12 35.48 8.34
C TYR A 838 13.28 35.19 9.29
N GLN A 839 13.45 33.94 9.73
CA GLN A 839 14.59 33.54 10.58
C GLN A 839 15.93 33.76 9.87
N ASN A 840 16.00 33.42 8.58
CA ASN A 840 17.18 33.62 7.76
C ASN A 840 17.44 35.12 7.54
N MET A 841 16.42 35.90 7.20
CA MET A 841 16.54 37.38 7.11
C MET A 841 17.05 38.00 8.41
N GLY A 842 16.49 37.60 9.55
CA GLY A 842 16.92 38.05 10.87
C GLY A 842 18.37 37.72 11.15
N THR A 843 18.80 36.51 10.79
CA THR A 843 20.19 36.05 10.98
C THR A 843 21.18 36.80 10.08
N ILE A 844 20.85 37.02 8.80
CA ILE A 844 21.68 37.78 7.86
C ILE A 844 21.87 39.22 8.35
N HIS A 845 20.79 39.88 8.76
CA HIS A 845 20.88 41.24 9.30
C HIS A 845 21.62 41.31 10.63
N LYS A 846 21.49 40.30 11.51
CA LYS A 846 22.27 40.20 12.75
C LYS A 846 23.77 40.19 12.45
N MET A 847 24.21 39.41 11.46
CA MET A 847 25.62 39.37 11.06
C MET A 847 26.12 40.66 10.41
N GLN A 848 25.24 41.39 9.71
CA GLN A 848 25.54 42.72 9.19
C GLN A 848 25.56 43.82 10.27
N GLY A 849 25.22 43.51 11.52
CA GLY A 849 25.10 44.49 12.61
C GLY A 849 23.78 45.29 12.62
N ASN A 850 22.84 44.95 11.75
CA ASN A 850 21.53 45.61 11.63
C ASN A 850 20.53 45.03 12.65
N TYR A 851 20.81 45.22 13.94
CA TYR A 851 20.07 44.57 15.03
C TYR A 851 18.57 44.90 15.08
N ASP A 852 18.14 46.12 14.71
CA ASP A 852 16.72 46.49 14.70
C ASP A 852 15.92 45.73 13.64
N LYS A 853 16.46 45.62 12.42
CA LYS A 853 15.85 44.80 11.35
C LYS A 853 15.85 43.32 11.73
N ALA A 854 16.94 42.84 12.32
CA ALA A 854 17.03 41.46 12.77
C ALA A 854 15.97 41.12 13.84
N LEU A 855 15.75 42.04 14.79
CA LEU A 855 14.70 41.92 15.79
C LEU A 855 13.30 41.90 15.16
N GLN A 856 13.03 42.80 14.21
CA GLN A 856 11.76 42.86 13.50
C GLN A 856 11.44 41.54 12.80
N TYR A 857 12.39 40.96 12.06
CA TYR A 857 12.17 39.69 11.38
C TYR A 857 11.97 38.51 12.34
N PHE A 858 12.71 38.46 13.46
CA PHE A 858 12.47 37.43 14.46
C PHE A 858 11.11 37.60 15.17
N GLU A 859 10.66 38.83 15.41
CA GLU A 859 9.31 39.12 15.95
C GLU A 859 8.21 38.69 14.96
N GLN A 860 8.39 38.93 13.66
CA GLN A 860 7.47 38.46 12.60
C GLN A 860 7.41 36.94 12.52
N SER A 861 8.57 36.27 12.58
CA SER A 861 8.64 34.80 12.64
C SER A 861 7.92 34.24 13.87
N LEU A 862 8.12 34.86 15.04
CA LEU A 862 7.48 34.49 16.29
C LEU A 862 5.96 34.65 16.23
N GLU A 863 5.45 35.72 15.60
CA GLU A 863 4.02 35.94 15.45
C GLU A 863 3.36 34.79 14.69
N ILE A 864 3.97 34.33 13.60
CA ILE A 864 3.47 33.20 12.81
C ILE A 864 3.47 31.92 13.66
N GLN A 865 4.59 31.62 14.33
CA GLN A 865 4.72 30.45 15.20
C GLN A 865 3.64 30.42 16.30
N LEU A 866 3.34 31.55 16.93
CA LEU A 866 2.32 31.64 17.99
C LEU A 866 0.89 31.41 17.49
N ARG A 867 0.62 31.58 16.19
CA ARG A 867 -0.68 31.30 15.57
C ARG A 867 -0.80 29.86 15.07
N SER A 868 0.27 29.32 14.52
CA SER A 868 0.26 27.98 13.87
C SER A 868 0.62 26.83 14.81
N LEU A 869 1.36 27.10 15.89
CA LEU A 869 1.88 26.08 16.80
C LEU A 869 1.28 26.23 18.21
N PRO A 870 1.20 25.13 18.98
CA PRO A 870 0.90 25.19 20.40
C PRO A 870 1.87 26.12 21.15
N LYS A 871 1.39 26.84 22.17
CA LYS A 871 2.19 27.86 22.90
C LYS A 871 3.50 27.33 23.51
N ASN A 872 3.56 26.03 23.77
CA ASN A 872 4.70 25.33 24.36
C ASN A 872 5.62 24.68 23.31
N HIS A 873 5.45 24.96 22.02
CA HIS A 873 6.26 24.35 20.96
C HIS A 873 7.75 24.77 21.05
N PRO A 874 8.72 23.84 20.90
CA PRO A 874 10.15 24.13 21.02
C PRO A 874 10.65 25.26 20.11
N ASP A 875 10.13 25.34 18.89
CA ASP A 875 10.52 26.37 17.92
C ASP A 875 10.21 27.80 18.40
N ILE A 876 9.14 27.97 19.19
CA ILE A 876 8.79 29.27 19.79
C ILE A 876 9.89 29.68 20.78
N ALA A 877 10.35 28.76 21.62
CA ALA A 877 11.45 29.01 22.56
C ALA A 877 12.77 29.34 21.83
N SER A 878 13.06 28.64 20.73
CA SER A 878 14.23 28.92 19.88
C SER A 878 14.21 30.35 19.33
N THR A 879 13.07 30.81 18.81
CA THR A 879 12.92 32.18 18.30
C THR A 879 13.06 33.22 19.41
N TYR A 880 12.43 33.00 20.56
CA TYR A 880 12.63 33.89 21.71
C TYR A 880 14.10 33.97 22.13
N ASN A 881 14.85 32.87 22.09
CA ASN A 881 16.29 32.87 22.38
C ASN A 881 17.08 33.72 21.37
N ARG A 882 16.75 33.65 20.08
CA ARG A 882 17.35 34.52 19.04
C ARG A 882 17.04 36.00 19.28
N ILE A 883 15.82 36.32 19.72
CA ILE A 883 15.42 37.68 20.12
C ILE A 883 16.21 38.14 21.35
N LEU A 884 16.39 37.27 22.35
CA LEU A 884 17.16 37.56 23.56
C LEU A 884 18.62 37.89 23.25
N GLU A 885 19.27 37.14 22.35
CA GLU A 885 20.64 37.43 21.89
C GLU A 885 20.76 38.85 21.35
N ILE A 886 19.80 39.30 20.53
CA ILE A 886 19.78 40.67 20.01
C ILE A 886 19.56 41.68 21.14
N CYS A 887 18.60 41.43 22.04
CA CYS A 887 18.32 42.33 23.14
C CYS A 887 19.54 42.54 24.05
N ILE A 888 20.35 41.49 24.28
CA ILE A 888 21.62 41.56 25.00
C ILE A 888 22.60 42.49 24.26
N LYS A 889 22.74 42.31 22.94
CA LYS A 889 23.65 43.14 22.11
C LYS A 889 23.21 44.61 22.03
N GLN A 890 21.90 44.88 22.07
CA GLN A 890 21.35 46.23 22.07
C GLN A 890 21.30 46.88 23.47
N GLY A 891 21.48 46.12 24.56
CA GLY A 891 21.34 46.62 25.92
C GLY A 891 19.89 46.93 26.34
N ASN A 892 18.89 46.37 25.66
CA ASN A 892 17.46 46.64 25.93
C ASN A 892 16.94 45.81 27.11
N SER A 893 17.13 46.32 28.33
CA SER A 893 16.83 45.61 29.58
C SER A 893 15.36 45.27 29.79
N THR A 894 14.41 46.04 29.24
CA THR A 894 12.97 45.80 29.38
C THR A 894 12.50 44.65 28.49
N LYS A 895 12.82 44.66 27.19
CA LYS A 895 12.50 43.55 26.27
C LYS A 895 13.19 42.24 26.71
N LEU A 896 14.44 42.34 27.18
CA LEU A 896 15.19 41.19 27.70
C LEU A 896 14.42 40.48 28.83
N LYS A 897 13.88 41.23 29.81
CA LYS A 897 13.10 40.67 30.92
C LYS A 897 11.83 39.97 30.44
N GLU A 898 11.10 40.60 29.53
CA GLU A 898 9.83 40.09 29.01
C GLU A 898 10.01 38.76 28.27
N TYR A 899 10.92 38.72 27.29
CA TYR A 899 11.15 37.51 26.49
C TYR A 899 11.79 36.38 27.29
N ASN A 900 12.65 36.70 28.26
CA ASN A 900 13.27 35.68 29.10
C ASN A 900 12.22 34.96 29.95
N LYS A 901 11.24 35.70 30.49
CA LYS A 901 10.08 35.10 31.18
C LYS A 901 9.28 34.15 30.28
N LYS A 902 9.12 34.48 28.99
CA LYS A 902 8.40 33.64 28.01
C LYS A 902 9.13 32.34 27.71
N VAL A 903 10.45 32.40 27.47
CA VAL A 903 11.29 31.20 27.28
C VAL A 903 11.18 30.27 28.46
N ILE A 904 11.37 30.81 29.67
CA ILE A 904 11.32 30.03 30.92
C ILE A 904 9.96 29.34 31.07
N ASN A 905 8.84 30.03 30.82
CA ASN A 905 7.52 29.43 30.93
C ASN A 905 7.29 28.29 29.93
N ILE A 906 7.75 28.43 28.68
CA ILE A 906 7.62 27.39 27.64
C ILE A 906 8.47 26.18 27.99
N GLU A 907 9.72 26.41 28.37
CA GLU A 907 10.64 25.34 28.77
C GLU A 907 10.10 24.59 30.01
N LEU A 908 9.50 25.30 30.98
CA LEU A 908 8.82 24.72 32.15
C LEU A 908 7.58 23.89 31.81
N GLU A 909 6.82 24.26 30.78
CA GLU A 909 5.64 23.51 30.33
C GLU A 909 6.04 22.28 29.47
N SER A 910 7.19 22.32 28.79
CA SER A 910 7.73 21.21 28.00
C SER A 910 8.40 20.10 28.84
N LEU A 911 8.61 20.34 30.13
CA LEU A 911 9.44 19.56 31.06
C LEU A 911 8.82 18.25 31.56
N ALA A 912 7.99 17.59 30.74
CA ALA A 912 7.64 16.19 30.99
C ALA A 912 8.85 15.25 30.83
N ASP A 913 9.84 15.56 29.96
CA ASP A 913 10.82 14.54 29.53
C ASP A 913 12.33 14.90 29.49
N ASN A 914 12.81 16.10 29.83
CA ASN A 914 14.29 16.27 29.96
C ASN A 914 14.76 17.45 30.82
N GLN A 915 15.32 17.15 32.01
CA GLN A 915 15.54 18.12 33.11
C GLN A 915 16.97 18.71 33.19
N SER A 916 17.96 18.16 32.46
CA SER A 916 19.40 18.49 32.64
C SER A 916 19.91 19.67 31.79
N SER A 917 19.31 19.91 30.62
CA SER A 917 19.72 20.97 29.67
C SER A 917 19.38 22.39 30.15
N PHE A 918 18.27 22.53 30.88
CA PHE A 918 17.73 23.82 31.35
C PHE A 918 18.69 24.55 32.30
N VAL A 919 19.25 23.83 33.28
CA VAL A 919 20.13 24.43 34.30
C VAL A 919 21.44 24.93 33.68
N ALA A 920 21.98 24.22 32.69
CA ALA A 920 23.22 24.61 32.01
C ALA A 920 23.04 25.85 31.10
N LYS A 921 21.93 25.95 30.36
CA LYS A 921 21.62 27.12 29.52
C LYS A 921 21.30 28.36 30.35
N PHE A 922 20.57 28.22 31.46
CA PHE A 922 20.21 29.32 32.35
C PHE A 922 21.43 29.97 33.02
N ILE A 923 22.44 29.18 33.37
CA ILE A 923 23.70 29.69 33.97
C ILE A 923 24.51 30.50 32.95
N ASN A 924 24.55 30.09 31.68
CA ASN A 924 25.26 30.82 30.63
C ASN A 924 24.59 32.16 30.27
N MET A 925 23.25 32.24 30.31
CA MET A 925 22.50 33.45 29.97
C MET A 925 22.57 34.54 31.05
N THR A 926 22.82 34.18 32.31
CA THR A 926 22.91 35.14 33.44
C THR A 926 24.34 35.66 33.69
N GLY A 927 25.36 35.04 33.08
CA GLY A 927 26.77 35.37 33.30
C GLY A 927 27.26 36.69 32.71
N ASN A 928 26.70 37.14 31.58
CA ASN A 928 27.33 38.13 30.69
C ASN A 928 26.67 39.53 30.59
N ASN A 929 25.87 39.96 31.58
CA ASN A 929 25.23 41.28 31.54
C ASN A 929 26.02 42.36 32.32
N PRO A 930 26.39 43.51 31.70
CA PRO A 930 27.12 44.61 32.36
C PRO A 930 26.30 45.40 33.40
N ASP A 931 24.96 45.30 33.46
CA ASP A 931 24.12 45.95 34.48
C ASP A 931 23.47 44.94 35.45
N ARG A 932 24.26 44.42 36.40
CA ARG A 932 23.86 43.35 37.33
C ARG A 932 22.88 43.76 38.44
N ASN A 933 22.80 45.03 38.82
CA ASN A 933 22.12 45.40 40.08
C ASN A 933 20.57 45.49 39.96
N ASN A 934 20.03 45.86 38.80
CA ASN A 934 18.57 45.93 38.57
C ASN A 934 17.94 44.60 38.13
N TYR A 935 18.75 43.54 38.03
CA TYR A 935 18.34 42.20 37.61
C TYR A 935 18.09 41.26 38.82
N ILE A 936 18.63 41.60 39.98
CA ILE A 936 18.64 40.74 41.18
C ILE A 936 17.26 40.62 41.84
N ASP A 937 16.49 41.70 41.93
CA ASP A 937 15.19 41.68 42.61
C ASP A 937 14.07 41.02 41.78
N ASP A 938 14.18 41.08 40.45
CA ASP A 938 13.22 40.43 39.55
C ASP A 938 13.52 38.93 39.37
N VAL A 939 14.79 38.55 39.40
CA VAL A 939 15.21 37.14 39.46
C VAL A 939 14.73 36.47 40.74
N LYS A 940 14.69 37.17 41.89
CA LYS A 940 14.09 36.65 43.14
C LYS A 940 12.62 36.25 42.98
N HIS A 941 11.82 37.05 42.27
CA HIS A 941 10.40 36.78 42.08
C HIS A 941 10.16 35.57 41.15
N LEU A 942 10.92 35.48 40.05
CA LEU A 942 10.90 34.32 39.15
C LEU A 942 11.37 33.04 39.87
N GLN A 943 12.39 33.14 40.73
CA GLN A 943 12.91 32.03 41.52
C GLN A 943 11.90 31.45 42.51
N GLU A 944 11.14 32.29 43.22
CA GLU A 944 10.12 31.79 44.17
C GLU A 944 8.94 31.11 43.46
N GLU A 945 8.56 31.55 42.26
CA GLU A 945 7.55 30.88 41.42
C GLU A 945 8.06 29.51 40.91
N LEU A 946 9.31 29.45 40.44
CA LEU A 946 10.01 28.24 40.02
C LEU A 946 10.18 27.23 41.17
N LYS A 947 10.50 27.71 42.38
CA LYS A 947 10.66 26.90 43.61
C LYS A 947 9.35 26.24 44.03
N GLY A 948 8.21 26.90 43.80
CA GLY A 948 6.87 26.33 43.97
C GLY A 948 6.58 25.19 42.98
N LYS A 949 6.91 25.37 41.70
CA LYS A 949 6.66 24.38 40.64
C LYS A 949 7.64 23.20 40.68
N ILE A 950 8.91 23.44 40.99
CA ILE A 950 9.94 22.40 41.23
C ILE A 950 9.58 21.55 42.45
N ARG A 951 9.02 22.13 43.54
CA ARG A 951 8.51 21.36 44.70
C ARG A 951 7.34 20.44 44.34
N ILE A 952 6.50 20.82 43.37
CA ILE A 952 5.40 20.00 42.88
C ILE A 952 5.93 18.87 41.99
N LEU A 953 6.91 19.16 41.12
CA LEU A 953 7.56 18.19 40.24
C LEU A 953 8.40 17.15 41.02
N LEU A 954 9.09 17.55 42.08
CA LEU A 954 9.85 16.67 42.97
C LEU A 954 8.96 15.74 43.82
N LYS A 955 7.66 16.01 43.92
CA LYS A 955 6.70 15.20 44.67
C LYS A 955 6.33 13.89 43.96
N ASN A 956 6.71 13.74 42.69
CA ASN A 956 6.37 12.60 41.82
C ASN A 956 7.55 11.63 41.58
N LEU A 957 8.66 11.77 42.31
CA LEU A 957 9.76 10.80 42.29
C LEU A 957 9.50 9.67 43.31
N PRO A 958 9.77 8.39 42.97
CA PRO A 958 9.86 7.34 43.97
C PRO A 958 11.13 7.54 44.82
N ASP A 959 10.94 7.61 46.14
CA ASP A 959 11.92 7.49 47.23
C ASP A 959 13.42 7.64 46.91
N ILE A 960 13.99 8.81 47.23
CA ILE A 960 15.35 8.91 47.78
C ILE A 960 15.32 9.87 48.99
N THR A 961 15.05 9.27 50.16
CA THR A 961 15.49 9.62 51.54
C THR A 961 15.40 11.06 52.08
N LYS A 962 14.50 11.21 53.06
CA LYS A 962 14.56 12.06 54.28
C LYS A 962 15.89 12.80 54.53
N ILE A 963 15.87 14.14 54.46
CA ILE A 963 16.65 15.00 55.38
C ILE A 963 15.76 16.16 55.87
N HIS A 964 15.91 16.43 57.16
CA HIS A 964 15.06 17.14 58.10
C HIS A 964 14.54 18.54 57.73
N ASN A 965 13.27 18.75 58.12
CA ASN A 965 12.80 20.03 58.66
C ASN A 965 13.72 20.47 59.81
N ASN A 966 14.22 21.70 59.77
CA ASN A 966 14.24 22.55 60.96
C ASN A 966 14.36 24.02 60.56
N ASN A 967 13.48 24.82 61.15
CA ASN A 967 13.55 26.27 61.16
C ASN A 967 14.79 26.71 61.93
N GLU A 968 15.66 27.50 61.30
CA GLU A 968 16.37 28.57 61.99
C GLU A 968 16.31 29.84 61.12
N VAL A 969 15.87 30.92 61.76
CA VAL A 969 15.84 32.26 61.20
C VAL A 969 17.29 32.75 61.12
N ILE A 970 17.84 32.86 59.91
CA ILE A 970 19.05 33.63 59.63
C ILE A 970 18.71 34.62 58.52
N ASP A 971 18.89 35.89 58.86
CA ASP A 971 18.54 37.06 58.07
C ASP A 971 19.65 37.33 57.04
N SER A 972 19.44 36.89 55.79
CA SER A 972 20.11 37.41 54.57
C SER A 972 19.62 36.64 53.33
N ASN A 973 18.93 37.33 52.43
CA ASN A 973 18.35 36.73 51.21
C ASN A 973 19.39 36.29 50.16
N GLN A 974 20.69 36.51 50.36
CA GLN A 974 21.77 35.99 49.51
C GLN A 974 22.12 34.52 49.83
N ASP A 975 21.94 34.09 51.08
CA ASP A 975 22.30 32.75 51.52
C ASP A 975 21.32 31.68 51.04
N LYS A 976 20.04 32.03 50.86
CA LYS A 976 19.02 31.14 50.27
C LYS A 976 19.26 30.84 48.79
N PHE A 977 19.83 31.79 48.04
CA PHE A 977 20.20 31.59 46.63
C PHE A 977 21.43 30.68 46.50
N ALA A 978 22.44 30.92 47.32
CA ALA A 978 23.62 30.06 47.45
C ALA A 978 23.25 28.61 47.81
N GLU A 979 22.28 28.42 48.70
CA GLU A 979 21.82 27.11 49.16
C GLU A 979 20.97 26.36 48.11
N ALA A 980 20.17 27.08 47.31
CA ALA A 980 19.40 26.50 46.20
C ALA A 980 20.30 26.11 45.01
N LEU A 981 21.26 26.98 44.66
CA LEU A 981 22.28 26.68 43.63
C LEU A 981 23.13 25.49 44.05
N LYS A 982 23.42 25.40 45.36
CA LYS A 982 24.13 24.28 45.95
C LYS A 982 23.36 22.96 45.74
N TYR A 983 22.07 22.91 46.07
CA TYR A 983 21.26 21.70 45.93
C TYR A 983 21.14 21.22 44.46
N CYS A 984 20.94 22.15 43.52
CA CYS A 984 20.85 21.82 42.10
C CYS A 984 22.18 21.30 41.54
N ASN A 985 23.29 21.89 41.98
CA ASN A 985 24.62 21.46 41.59
C ASN A 985 25.03 20.14 42.27
N GLU A 986 24.54 19.82 43.47
CA GLU A 986 24.84 18.55 44.16
C GLU A 986 24.17 17.38 43.42
N LEU A 987 22.93 17.58 42.96
CA LEU A 987 22.24 16.64 42.07
C LEU A 987 22.98 16.45 40.74
N ARG A 988 23.47 17.55 40.15
CA ARG A 988 24.27 17.51 38.91
C ARG A 988 25.59 16.74 39.09
N VAL A 989 26.27 16.89 40.22
CA VAL A 989 27.48 16.13 40.53
C VAL A 989 27.17 14.63 40.61
N ILE A 990 26.11 14.22 41.31
CA ILE A 990 25.69 12.81 41.43
C ILE A 990 25.39 12.21 40.06
N GLN A 991 24.80 12.99 39.15
CA GLN A 991 24.42 12.54 37.82
C GLN A 991 25.63 12.44 36.87
N LEU A 992 26.56 13.40 36.93
CA LEU A 992 27.76 13.46 36.09
C LEU A 992 28.88 12.51 36.56
N SER A 993 28.92 12.15 37.85
CA SER A 993 29.95 11.26 38.42
C SER A 993 29.88 9.80 37.94
N ASN A 994 28.88 9.43 37.14
CA ASN A 994 28.69 8.07 36.64
C ASN A 994 29.54 7.73 35.39
N ALA A 995 30.21 8.72 34.77
CA ALA A 995 31.04 8.51 33.59
C ALA A 995 32.36 9.31 33.66
N PRO A 996 33.54 8.72 33.34
CA PRO A 996 34.84 9.40 33.43
C PRO A 996 34.98 10.65 32.55
N GLU A 997 34.30 10.66 31.40
CA GLU A 997 34.33 11.76 30.42
C GLU A 997 33.71 13.08 30.92
N ASN A 998 32.87 13.01 31.96
CA ASN A 998 32.19 14.18 32.53
C ASN A 998 32.91 14.77 33.76
N MET A 999 34.09 14.26 34.11
CA MET A 999 34.77 14.64 35.34
C MET A 999 35.22 16.11 35.34
N LEU A 1000 35.59 16.70 34.19
CA LEU A 1000 35.89 18.13 34.11
C LEU A 1000 34.67 19.02 34.37
N ASP A 1001 33.46 18.57 33.99
CA ASP A 1001 32.22 19.27 34.34
C ASP A 1001 31.87 19.15 35.83
N VAL A 1002 32.20 18.01 36.45
CA VAL A 1002 32.15 17.85 37.91
C VAL A 1002 33.11 18.81 38.60
N ALA A 1003 34.34 18.98 38.07
CA ALA A 1003 35.31 19.94 38.57
C ALA A 1003 34.79 21.38 38.47
N ASN A 1004 34.22 21.77 37.33
CA ASN A 1004 33.58 23.08 37.16
C ASN A 1004 32.44 23.32 38.16
N THR A 1005 31.70 22.27 38.49
CA THR A 1005 30.62 22.33 39.48
C THR A 1005 31.18 22.51 40.91
N PHE A 1006 32.23 21.78 41.29
CA PHE A 1006 32.99 22.01 42.53
C PHE A 1006 33.59 23.41 42.62
N ASN A 1007 34.10 23.94 41.52
CA ASN A 1007 34.64 25.30 41.45
C ASN A 1007 33.56 26.34 41.81
N MET A 1008 32.34 26.16 41.28
CA MET A 1008 31.19 27.00 41.62
C MET A 1008 30.81 26.91 43.10
N PHE A 1009 30.82 25.72 43.72
CA PHE A 1009 30.62 25.61 45.17
C PHE A 1009 31.69 26.35 45.97
N GLY A 1010 32.95 26.30 45.53
CA GLY A 1010 34.04 27.08 46.11
C GLY A 1010 33.75 28.59 46.10
N VAL A 1011 33.26 29.12 44.97
CA VAL A 1011 32.87 30.53 44.83
C VAL A 1011 31.71 30.87 45.77
N ILE A 1012 30.71 29.99 45.88
CA ILE A 1012 29.54 30.19 46.74
C ILE A 1012 29.95 30.29 48.21
N TYR A 1013 30.66 29.28 48.72
CA TYR A 1013 31.06 29.26 50.13
C TYR A 1013 32.05 30.38 50.48
N LYS A 1014 32.88 30.81 49.52
CA LYS A 1014 33.74 32.00 49.68
C LYS A 1014 32.90 33.25 49.93
N ARG A 1015 31.81 33.44 49.18
CA ARG A 1015 30.91 34.59 49.33
C ARG A 1015 30.12 34.56 50.63
N GLN A 1016 29.82 33.37 51.15
CA GLN A 1016 29.19 33.17 52.46
C GLN A 1016 30.17 33.35 53.63
N GLY A 1017 31.44 33.70 53.38
CA GLY A 1017 32.48 33.78 54.40
C GLY A 1017 32.91 32.43 54.98
N ASN A 1018 32.40 31.30 54.47
CA ASN A 1018 32.79 29.96 54.90
C ASN A 1018 34.03 29.48 54.13
N TYR A 1019 35.16 30.11 54.44
CA TYR A 1019 36.41 29.86 53.73
C TYR A 1019 36.89 28.41 53.83
N SER A 1020 36.61 27.70 54.93
CA SER A 1020 37.02 26.29 55.09
C SER A 1020 36.29 25.36 54.12
N LYS A 1021 34.97 25.54 53.94
CA LYS A 1021 34.22 24.78 52.92
C LYS A 1021 34.60 25.20 51.51
N ALA A 1022 34.83 26.49 51.28
CA ALA A 1022 35.28 26.98 49.99
C ALA A 1022 36.58 26.29 49.56
N ILE A 1023 37.55 26.21 50.47
CA ILE A 1023 38.81 25.49 50.28
C ILE A 1023 38.55 24.02 49.94
N ASP A 1024 37.72 23.30 50.71
CA ASP A 1024 37.41 21.87 50.43
C ASP A 1024 36.91 21.63 49.00
N TYR A 1025 36.02 22.50 48.49
CA TYR A 1025 35.51 22.39 47.12
C TYR A 1025 36.51 22.80 46.05
N TYR A 1026 37.33 23.83 46.28
CA TYR A 1026 38.43 24.15 45.36
C TYR A 1026 39.50 23.04 45.37
N THR A 1027 39.76 22.38 46.51
CA THR A 1027 40.67 21.22 46.58
C THR A 1027 40.11 20.03 45.81
N LYS A 1028 38.79 19.76 45.89
CA LYS A 1028 38.13 18.73 45.06
C LYS A 1028 38.21 19.06 43.57
N THR A 1029 38.00 20.32 43.21
CA THR A 1029 38.17 20.83 41.84
C THR A 1029 39.59 20.58 41.35
N LEU A 1030 40.58 20.98 42.15
CA LEU A 1030 42.00 20.84 41.84
C LEU A 1030 42.40 19.37 41.68
N THR A 1031 41.91 18.48 42.54
CA THR A 1031 42.17 17.04 42.47
C THR A 1031 41.73 16.46 41.13
N ILE A 1032 40.54 16.84 40.67
CA ILE A 1032 40.02 16.37 39.37
C ILE A 1032 40.81 17.02 38.23
N GLN A 1033 41.05 18.33 38.28
CA GLN A 1033 41.82 19.02 37.24
C GLN A 1033 43.23 18.43 37.09
N LEU A 1034 43.93 18.11 38.17
CA LEU A 1034 45.25 17.45 38.14
C LEU A 1034 45.21 16.05 37.51
N THR A 1035 44.05 15.40 37.50
CA THR A 1035 43.88 14.07 36.91
C THR A 1035 43.60 14.14 35.40
N PHE A 1036 42.93 15.19 34.92
CA PHE A 1036 42.39 15.26 33.56
C PHE A 1036 42.96 16.40 32.68
N LEU A 1037 43.67 17.37 33.26
CA LEU A 1037 44.30 18.47 32.53
C LEU A 1037 45.83 18.30 32.48
N PRO A 1038 46.51 18.81 31.44
CA PRO A 1038 47.96 18.93 31.41
C PRO A 1038 48.48 19.76 32.60
N GLU A 1039 49.66 19.41 33.13
CA GLU A 1039 50.26 20.06 34.31
C GLU A 1039 50.47 21.58 34.17
N ASN A 1040 50.54 22.08 32.93
CA ASN A 1040 50.72 23.50 32.61
C ASN A 1040 49.42 24.23 32.19
N HIS A 1041 48.26 23.63 32.40
CA HIS A 1041 46.97 24.22 32.05
C HIS A 1041 46.60 25.37 33.00
N LEU A 1042 46.20 26.53 32.46
CA LEU A 1042 45.96 27.76 33.23
C LEU A 1042 44.84 27.63 34.28
N ASP A 1043 43.86 26.75 34.06
CA ASP A 1043 42.79 26.52 35.05
C ASP A 1043 43.31 25.91 36.36
N LEU A 1044 44.40 25.13 36.33
CA LEU A 1044 45.07 24.68 37.56
C LEU A 1044 45.62 25.88 38.33
N ALA A 1045 46.30 26.79 37.63
CA ALA A 1045 46.86 28.00 38.23
C ALA A 1045 45.78 28.91 38.83
N ARG A 1046 44.61 29.04 38.18
CA ARG A 1046 43.46 29.80 38.70
C ARG A 1046 42.88 29.15 39.96
N THR A 1047 42.77 27.82 40.00
CA THR A 1047 42.31 27.10 41.19
C THR A 1047 43.28 27.27 42.36
N TYR A 1048 44.58 27.14 42.12
CA TYR A 1048 45.63 27.45 43.10
C TYR A 1048 45.57 28.89 43.61
N TRP A 1049 45.36 29.88 42.72
CA TRP A 1049 45.16 31.28 43.12
C TRP A 1049 43.97 31.44 44.06
N ASN A 1050 42.85 30.80 43.75
CA ASN A 1050 41.65 30.88 44.58
C ASN A 1050 41.84 30.25 45.95
N ILE A 1051 42.53 29.10 46.05
CA ILE A 1051 42.86 28.47 47.34
C ILE A 1051 43.81 29.37 48.15
N GLY A 1052 44.87 29.90 47.52
CA GLY A 1052 45.82 30.79 48.21
C GLY A 1052 45.15 32.07 48.75
N ASN A 1053 44.25 32.67 47.97
CA ASN A 1053 43.45 33.82 48.42
C ASN A 1053 42.60 33.48 49.66
N LEU A 1054 42.03 32.28 49.71
CA LEU A 1054 41.22 31.84 50.84
C LEU A 1054 42.07 31.56 52.09
N HIS A 1055 43.25 30.96 51.94
CA HIS A 1055 44.18 30.78 53.05
C HIS A 1055 44.67 32.11 53.62
N SER A 1056 44.94 33.11 52.78
CA SER A 1056 45.27 34.48 53.23
C SER A 1056 44.09 35.11 53.97
N CYS A 1057 42.85 34.95 53.47
CA CYS A 1057 41.64 35.39 54.19
C CYS A 1057 41.43 34.68 55.54
N GLN A 1058 41.99 33.50 55.75
CA GLN A 1058 41.99 32.77 57.03
C GLN A 1058 43.19 33.12 57.93
N GLY A 1059 44.07 34.04 57.51
CA GLY A 1059 45.29 34.40 58.23
C GLY A 1059 46.43 33.37 58.14
N ASN A 1060 46.33 32.40 57.23
CA ASN A 1060 47.36 31.37 57.01
C ASN A 1060 48.24 31.75 55.81
N GLU A 1061 49.09 32.76 56.00
CA GLU A 1061 49.96 33.30 54.94
C GLU A 1061 51.00 32.29 54.43
N VAL A 1062 51.43 31.33 55.26
CA VAL A 1062 52.39 30.30 54.83
C VAL A 1062 51.77 29.42 53.75
N LYS A 1063 50.55 28.92 53.97
CA LYS A 1063 49.84 28.13 52.96
C LYS A 1063 49.40 28.98 51.77
N ALA A 1064 49.01 30.23 52.00
CA ALA A 1064 48.64 31.13 50.90
C ALA A 1064 49.79 31.32 49.91
N ARG A 1065 51.00 31.57 50.41
CA ARG A 1065 52.21 31.70 49.59
C ARG A 1065 52.58 30.40 48.89
N GLU A 1066 52.43 29.25 49.53
CA GLU A 1066 52.66 27.95 48.91
C GLU A 1066 51.77 27.74 47.68
N GLU A 1067 50.46 27.99 47.81
CA GLU A 1067 49.51 27.81 46.71
C GLU A 1067 49.68 28.85 45.60
N TRP A 1068 49.98 30.11 45.93
CA TRP A 1068 50.32 31.11 44.92
C TRP A 1068 51.61 30.77 44.16
N ASN A 1069 52.60 30.18 44.84
CA ASN A 1069 53.84 29.74 44.19
C ASN A 1069 53.58 28.56 43.24
N ASN A 1070 52.73 27.60 43.65
CA ASN A 1070 52.28 26.52 42.78
C ASN A 1070 51.56 27.05 41.53
N GLY A 1071 50.65 28.01 41.70
CA GLY A 1071 49.97 28.67 40.58
C GLY A 1071 50.93 29.43 39.66
N LEU A 1072 51.91 30.14 40.21
CA LEU A 1072 52.90 30.89 39.42
C LEU A 1072 53.80 29.97 38.60
N ASN A 1073 54.24 28.85 39.16
CA ASN A 1073 55.03 27.84 38.44
C ASN A 1073 54.29 27.27 37.23
N ILE A 1074 52.98 27.06 37.35
CA ILE A 1074 52.13 26.59 36.25
C ILE A 1074 52.00 27.64 35.15
N VAL A 1075 51.78 28.92 35.52
CA VAL A 1075 51.72 30.03 34.56
C VAL A 1075 53.05 30.20 33.81
N LEU A 1076 54.18 30.08 34.51
CA LEU A 1076 55.52 30.14 33.91
C LEU A 1076 55.83 28.96 32.96
N ALA A 1077 55.19 27.81 33.18
CA ALA A 1077 55.35 26.62 32.35
C ALA A 1077 54.29 26.50 31.22
N SER A 1078 53.32 27.41 31.17
CA SER A 1078 52.24 27.38 30.17
C SER A 1078 52.68 28.00 28.84
N SER A 1079 52.14 27.48 27.72
CA SER A 1079 52.31 28.07 26.39
C SER A 1079 51.34 29.24 26.12
N GLU A 1080 50.35 29.44 26.99
CA GLU A 1080 49.38 30.53 26.93
C GLU A 1080 49.75 31.65 27.92
N VAL A 1081 49.67 32.91 27.48
CA VAL A 1081 50.02 34.07 28.31
C VAL A 1081 48.76 34.67 28.94
N ASP A 1082 48.61 34.57 30.27
CA ASP A 1082 47.58 35.27 31.06
C ASP A 1082 48.28 36.29 31.98
N ASP A 1083 48.58 37.47 31.41
CA ASP A 1083 49.31 38.55 32.09
C ASP A 1083 48.59 39.02 33.38
N GLN A 1084 47.26 38.91 33.43
CA GLN A 1084 46.49 39.35 34.58
C GLN A 1084 46.64 38.37 35.76
N LEU A 1085 46.59 37.07 35.47
CA LEU A 1085 46.85 36.00 36.43
C LEU A 1085 48.29 36.04 36.94
N MET A 1086 49.26 36.19 36.03
CA MET A 1086 50.68 36.26 36.35
C MET A 1086 51.01 37.44 37.27
N ASN A 1087 50.56 38.65 36.89
CA ASN A 1087 50.75 39.85 37.70
C ASN A 1087 50.00 39.77 39.04
N GLY A 1088 48.82 39.15 39.07
CA GLY A 1088 48.05 38.92 40.29
C GLY A 1088 48.80 38.05 41.30
N LEU A 1089 49.41 36.95 40.84
CA LEU A 1089 50.19 36.04 41.67
C LEU A 1089 51.50 36.66 42.15
N LEU A 1090 52.24 37.34 41.25
CA LEU A 1090 53.47 38.06 41.61
C LEU A 1090 53.22 39.14 42.67
N ASN A 1091 52.16 39.94 42.51
CA ASN A 1091 51.80 40.97 43.49
C ASN A 1091 51.48 40.40 44.87
N LYS A 1092 50.91 39.19 44.93
CA LYS A 1092 50.62 38.51 46.21
C LYS A 1092 51.87 37.91 46.86
N LEU A 1093 52.81 37.40 46.06
CA LEU A 1093 54.07 36.84 46.55
C LEU A 1093 55.10 37.90 46.97
N LEU A 1094 55.02 39.10 46.37
CA LEU A 1094 55.91 40.23 46.65
C LEU A 1094 55.39 41.18 47.74
N SER A 1095 54.14 41.02 48.20
CA SER A 1095 53.63 41.81 49.32
C SER A 1095 54.31 41.38 50.64
N PRO A 1096 54.74 42.33 51.51
CA PRO A 1096 55.51 42.04 52.73
C PRO A 1096 54.90 40.93 53.61
#